data_AF-A0A1G5HMY1-F1
#
_entry.id   AF-A0A1G5HMY1-F1
#
_cell.length_a   1.000
_cell.length_b   1.000
_cell.length_c   1.000
_cell.angle_alpha   90.00
_cell.angle_beta   90.00
_cell.angle_gamma   90.00
#
_symmetry.space_group_name_H-M   'P 1'
#
loop_
_entity.id
_entity.type
_entity.pdbx_description
1 polymer ?
#
loop_
_entity_poly.entity_id
_entity_poly.type
_entity_poly.pdbx_seq_one_letter_code
_entity_poly.pdbx_strand_id
1 'polypeptide(L)'
;MTLLNVFYTILKMSFYGSVAAIVILIAKKIFKNKINAKWHYLMWLILIIRLIIPYYPESSISIYNFFSSNNHKTEEIQSPVINNMSFNYINSNNSQFEEKPSEQKDISTDSSLIDDEKQDFVNKNEYTFNLQPNQSRYTFSQYTYDSNISRFKARDIAAKIWLLGVCLGAVYILWLQVSYSIKIKKLPQCKDRSIIEVYEGCKSKMKVKKKIPLVMDSRIKTPSLMGIMHPKIILSPDYVQILTEDELKFVFMHELAHYKRKDIIVRWILIILQILHWFNPLIWLVFNIIHQDAEKACDEQVLSYIEPNEYIKYGNAMLKMLHIFSGDNGMCGAVGMINRKKFIFERVKNIVNFKKNYLLWSILGIVIFSSLAVFLLTNAKQTPQEVIKIKYEAEEIGKDIKLGGISKIKPLSNEQLLTYDMEKRQFMTIDDEGNKKDINIEGLPQDFPVQLFAIDANDYIYSFVSNTEAKIYVHNIEGRKIREFDLELKDINISEENGIFQWDMKADSKGNIYLLIPQAQQATIQVIDTEGKHMKTLKLDGYAFMELDEEDNLYTIVYKDKVYITKQNPLKDEIFWEYQDDKNLSYIHNAVYSKQDKSIYLAELNSSNISKFDLESQGLYKIINMDSLLSQKNIYEFFLRDFTVNNDGHIYLYINNRKDSISSLYRVSSKKIHIEDGIKELTISVRYLSSTLEYAINKFENEHPDIVINIDNHNAFSWLTSDMTYEESLKASEESARKANDFVQKINAQMLTGKGPDILLIDSIPYRRYADKNLLLDLKALMEEDDSFDKSHYYTNIFDALEYKDKLYVMPLGFSYPALLTNTGFLKEQSVEVNDKGWSWQDFLDIANKVTKDLDGDGTNDIYGMPTIVPENLFKYIYGSLDKSFVDYETGKAYFASEEFIDLLKMCKNMSQESFVNPDTSEGDINMGGVVFLPSSINDFSIFINNGRMNADEVSFFRYPTLNSTTHNFASGEMYGINSQTEHKEEAWEFIKFLISEEIQCYQKKFDIPVNKKAREIKIQDRFADVEDMINKYGILYSYQVTSPEEIKNQLIDNMEKLNGISTKLNHTNMNDMQVDLIIDEEVRRFFNGLQSPEETAEAIQRKVEMYFKE
;
A
#
# COMPACT_ATOMS: atom_id res chain seq x y z
N MET A 1 -6.01 -6.66 -18.20
CA MET A 1 -7.05 -5.62 -18.09
C MET A 1 -8.31 -6.28 -17.55
N THR A 2 -8.80 -5.89 -16.37
CA THR A 2 -9.98 -6.50 -15.75
C THR A 2 -11.27 -6.08 -16.48
N LEU A 3 -12.34 -6.89 -16.41
CA LEU A 3 -13.66 -6.56 -16.99
C LEU A 3 -14.17 -5.20 -16.49
N LEU A 4 -13.93 -4.91 -15.20
CA LEU A 4 -14.31 -3.67 -14.56
C LEU A 4 -13.61 -2.45 -15.19
N ASN A 5 -12.31 -2.55 -15.47
CA ASN A 5 -11.55 -1.46 -16.13
C ASN A 5 -12.06 -1.20 -17.55
N VAL A 6 -12.42 -2.25 -18.30
CA VAL A 6 -13.03 -2.12 -19.63
C VAL A 6 -14.38 -1.43 -19.54
N PHE A 7 -15.24 -1.83 -18.60
CA PHE A 7 -16.54 -1.23 -18.39
C PHE A 7 -16.44 0.27 -18.03
N TYR A 8 -15.54 0.65 -17.12
CA TYR A 8 -15.29 2.05 -16.78
C TYR A 8 -14.78 2.88 -17.96
N THR A 9 -13.90 2.30 -18.78
CA THR A 9 -13.40 2.94 -19.99
C THR A 9 -14.57 3.24 -20.95
N ILE A 10 -15.48 2.28 -21.15
CA ILE A 10 -16.66 2.45 -21.99
C ILE A 10 -17.64 3.48 -21.42
N LEU A 11 -17.84 3.51 -20.10
CA LEU A 11 -18.65 4.55 -19.44
C LEU A 11 -18.08 5.94 -19.67
N LYS A 12 -16.77 6.12 -19.47
CA LYS A 12 -16.07 7.39 -19.70
C LYS A 12 -16.16 7.83 -21.17
N MET A 13 -15.95 6.91 -22.11
CA MET A 13 -16.13 7.16 -23.54
C MET A 13 -17.58 7.54 -23.88
N SER A 14 -18.56 6.88 -23.26
CA SER A 14 -19.99 7.17 -23.44
C SER A 14 -20.34 8.58 -22.97
N PHE A 15 -19.82 8.99 -21.80
CA PHE A 15 -20.00 10.34 -21.27
C PHE A 15 -19.37 11.40 -22.17
N TYR A 16 -18.11 11.24 -22.55
CA TYR A 16 -17.43 12.18 -23.43
C TYR A 16 -18.03 12.23 -24.84
N GLY A 17 -18.52 11.10 -25.34
CA GLY A 17 -19.27 11.01 -26.58
C GLY A 17 -20.61 11.77 -26.50
N SER A 18 -21.33 11.69 -25.38
CA SER A 18 -22.55 12.48 -25.15
C SER A 18 -22.29 13.98 -25.23
N VAL A 19 -21.23 14.47 -24.56
CA VAL A 19 -20.81 15.87 -24.61
C VAL A 19 -20.47 16.29 -26.04
N ALA A 20 -19.64 15.49 -26.73
CA ALA A 20 -19.28 15.75 -28.13
C ALA A 20 -20.52 15.80 -29.04
N ALA A 21 -21.49 14.90 -28.83
CA ALA A 21 -22.72 14.89 -29.59
C ALA A 21 -23.56 16.16 -29.39
N ILE A 22 -23.68 16.66 -28.15
CA ILE A 22 -24.39 17.91 -27.84
C ILE A 22 -23.71 19.10 -28.54
N VAL A 23 -22.39 19.20 -28.45
CA VAL A 23 -21.61 20.27 -29.10
C VAL A 23 -21.79 20.25 -30.61
N ILE A 24 -21.72 19.06 -31.23
CA ILE A 24 -21.96 18.90 -32.67
C ILE A 24 -23.40 19.32 -33.03
N LEU A 25 -24.42 18.94 -32.24
CA LEU A 25 -25.80 19.37 -32.49
C LEU A 25 -25.96 20.90 -32.41
N ILE A 26 -25.30 21.56 -31.45
CA ILE A 26 -25.29 23.02 -31.32
C ILE A 26 -24.62 23.65 -32.54
N ALA A 27 -23.43 23.20 -32.92
CA ALA A 27 -22.72 23.68 -34.09
C ALA A 27 -23.58 23.55 -35.36
N LYS A 28 -24.22 22.40 -35.56
CA LYS A 28 -25.09 22.16 -36.70
C LYS A 28 -26.33 23.05 -36.71
N LYS A 29 -26.90 23.36 -35.54
CA LYS A 29 -28.02 24.30 -35.41
C LYS A 29 -27.61 25.72 -35.81
N ILE A 30 -26.42 26.16 -35.40
CA ILE A 30 -25.86 27.49 -35.72
C ILE A 30 -25.55 27.61 -37.22
N PHE A 31 -24.98 26.57 -37.82
CA PHE A 31 -24.52 26.59 -39.22
C PHE A 31 -25.49 25.93 -40.21
N LYS A 32 -26.74 25.65 -39.80
CA LYS A 32 -27.73 24.87 -40.58
C LYS A 32 -27.87 25.29 -42.05
N ASN A 33 -27.89 26.61 -42.33
CA ASN A 33 -28.08 27.16 -43.68
C ASN A 33 -26.77 27.65 -44.32
N LYS A 34 -25.63 27.50 -43.63
CA LYS A 34 -24.33 28.05 -44.04
C LYS A 34 -23.34 26.97 -44.49
N ILE A 35 -23.56 25.69 -44.17
CA ILE A 35 -22.66 24.63 -44.62
C ILE A 35 -23.44 23.53 -45.33
N ASN A 36 -22.79 22.91 -46.31
CA ASN A 36 -23.38 21.86 -47.14
C ASN A 36 -23.70 20.60 -46.32
N ALA A 37 -24.64 19.79 -46.81
CA ALA A 37 -25.08 18.57 -46.13
C ALA A 37 -23.94 17.56 -45.95
N LYS A 38 -22.99 17.50 -46.90
CA LYS A 38 -21.74 16.73 -46.77
C LYS A 38 -20.95 17.09 -45.50
N TRP A 39 -20.81 18.37 -45.17
CA TRP A 39 -20.06 18.82 -43.99
C TRP A 39 -20.82 18.55 -42.69
N HIS A 40 -22.14 18.74 -42.69
CA HIS A 40 -22.99 18.31 -41.58
C HIS A 40 -22.85 16.82 -41.28
N TYR A 41 -22.69 15.99 -42.32
CA TYR A 41 -22.45 14.55 -42.15
C TYR A 41 -21.02 14.25 -41.66
N LEU A 42 -20.00 14.92 -42.21
CA LEU A 42 -18.60 14.72 -41.81
C LEU A 42 -18.31 15.09 -40.35
N MET A 43 -19.02 16.07 -39.77
CA MET A 43 -18.86 16.41 -38.35
C MET A 43 -19.10 15.21 -37.42
N TRP A 44 -19.97 14.27 -37.80
CA TRP A 44 -20.23 13.08 -37.01
C TRP A 44 -19.04 12.11 -36.96
N LEU A 45 -18.06 12.23 -37.87
CA LEU A 45 -16.83 11.46 -37.80
C LEU A 45 -16.08 11.74 -36.49
N ILE A 46 -16.14 12.97 -35.97
CA ILE A 46 -15.51 13.34 -34.69
C ILE A 46 -16.12 12.52 -33.55
N LEU A 47 -17.45 12.43 -33.49
CA LEU A 47 -18.15 11.60 -32.50
C LEU A 47 -17.81 10.12 -32.64
N ILE A 48 -17.80 9.61 -33.88
CA ILE A 48 -17.48 8.20 -34.16
C ILE A 48 -16.06 7.88 -33.70
N ILE A 49 -15.08 8.74 -34.01
CA ILE A 49 -13.70 8.59 -33.54
C ILE A 49 -13.69 8.59 -32.00
N ARG A 50 -14.33 9.57 -31.36
CA ARG A 50 -14.42 9.71 -29.89
C ARG A 50 -14.96 8.47 -29.19
N LEU A 51 -15.89 7.75 -29.82
CA LEU A 51 -16.49 6.51 -29.31
C LEU A 51 -15.70 5.23 -29.66
N ILE A 52 -14.67 5.30 -30.51
CA ILE A 52 -13.84 4.15 -30.90
C ILE A 52 -12.53 4.12 -30.11
N ILE A 53 -11.85 5.27 -30.00
CA ILE A 53 -10.52 5.33 -29.40
C ILE A 53 -10.65 5.64 -27.90
N PRO A 54 -10.07 4.84 -26.99
CA PRO A 54 -10.18 5.07 -25.54
C PRO A 54 -9.25 6.17 -25.01
N TYR A 55 -8.15 6.48 -25.71
CA TYR A 55 -7.11 7.41 -25.26
C TYR A 55 -6.89 8.54 -26.28
N TYR A 56 -6.71 9.76 -25.78
CA TYR A 56 -6.53 10.98 -26.56
C TYR A 56 -5.48 11.88 -25.91
N PRO A 57 -4.73 12.68 -26.70
CA PRO A 57 -3.76 13.64 -26.17
C PRO A 57 -4.45 14.71 -25.32
N GLU A 58 -3.74 15.23 -24.34
CA GLU A 58 -4.24 16.25 -23.42
C GLU A 58 -4.07 17.66 -23.97
N SER A 59 -5.00 18.57 -23.63
CA SER A 59 -4.93 19.97 -24.08
C SER A 59 -5.69 20.93 -23.16
N SER A 60 -5.11 22.12 -22.94
CA SER A 60 -5.78 23.22 -22.23
C SER A 60 -6.99 23.78 -22.99
N ILE A 61 -7.12 23.49 -24.29
CA ILE A 61 -8.24 23.95 -25.12
C ILE A 61 -9.39 22.92 -25.13
N SER A 62 -9.21 21.74 -24.54
CA SER A 62 -10.25 20.70 -24.51
C SER A 62 -11.53 21.17 -23.82
N ILE A 63 -12.70 20.86 -24.40
CA ILE A 63 -13.99 21.10 -23.73
C ILE A 63 -14.10 20.34 -22.40
N TYR A 64 -13.36 19.24 -22.27
CA TYR A 64 -13.47 18.39 -21.09
C TYR A 64 -12.81 19.02 -19.85
N ASN A 65 -12.04 20.10 -20.00
CA ASN A 65 -11.53 20.89 -18.88
C ASN A 65 -12.66 21.41 -17.97
N PHE A 66 -13.83 21.74 -18.53
CA PHE A 66 -15.00 22.16 -17.75
C PHE A 66 -15.55 21.07 -16.82
N PHE A 67 -15.29 19.80 -17.13
CA PHE A 67 -15.74 18.66 -16.32
C PHE A 67 -14.62 18.13 -15.41
N SER A 68 -13.37 18.57 -15.61
CA SER A 68 -12.22 18.21 -14.78
C SER A 68 -12.11 19.08 -13.52
N SER A 69 -12.72 20.26 -13.52
CA SER A 69 -12.66 21.27 -12.45
C SER A 69 -13.49 20.94 -11.19
N ASN A 70 -14.23 19.84 -11.18
CA ASN A 70 -15.16 19.48 -10.09
C ASN A 70 -14.82 18.17 -9.37
N ASN A 71 -13.65 17.58 -9.64
CA ASN A 71 -13.00 16.92 -8.51
C ASN A 71 -12.71 18.06 -7.55
N HIS A 72 -13.28 18.03 -6.35
CA HIS A 72 -12.92 18.94 -5.28
C HIS A 72 -11.41 19.17 -5.34
N LYS A 73 -10.93 20.39 -5.09
CA LYS A 73 -9.57 20.60 -4.61
C LYS A 73 -9.41 19.65 -3.43
N THR A 74 -9.02 18.42 -3.72
CA THR A 74 -8.52 17.47 -2.77
C THR A 74 -7.17 18.11 -2.58
N GLU A 75 -7.09 18.93 -1.52
CA GLU A 75 -5.81 19.31 -0.96
C GLU A 75 -5.12 17.97 -0.75
N GLU A 76 -4.27 17.57 -1.69
CA GLU A 76 -3.44 16.41 -1.52
C GLU A 76 -2.44 16.88 -0.48
N ILE A 77 -2.79 16.64 0.78
CA ILE A 77 -1.95 16.96 1.92
C ILE A 77 -0.72 16.09 1.71
N GLN A 78 0.33 16.57 1.07
CA GLN A 78 1.61 15.87 1.09
C GLN A 78 2.21 16.12 2.47
N SER A 79 1.88 15.20 3.39
CA SER A 79 2.76 14.90 4.50
C SER A 79 4.01 14.21 3.92
N PRO A 80 5.21 14.43 4.47
CA PRO A 80 6.50 13.88 3.99
C PRO A 80 6.61 12.35 3.77
N VAL A 81 5.52 11.58 3.91
CA VAL A 81 5.50 10.11 3.88
C VAL A 81 4.35 9.53 3.02
N ILE A 82 3.77 10.29 2.08
CA ILE A 82 2.61 9.80 1.31
C ILE A 82 3.03 9.03 0.06
N ASN A 83 3.26 7.74 0.25
CA ASN A 83 2.50 6.67 -0.42
C ASN A 83 2.86 5.31 0.23
N ASN A 84 1.83 4.56 0.66
CA ASN A 84 1.91 3.17 1.13
C ASN A 84 2.90 2.85 2.27
N MET A 85 2.75 3.60 3.36
CA MET A 85 3.29 3.43 4.73
C MET A 85 2.75 2.34 5.67
N SER A 86 3.27 1.11 5.74
CA SER A 86 3.02 0.26 6.93
C SER A 86 4.18 -0.66 7.29
N PHE A 87 4.63 -0.58 8.54
CA PHE A 87 5.74 -1.38 9.06
C PHE A 87 5.43 -1.85 10.48
N ASN A 88 5.66 -3.14 10.72
CA ASN A 88 5.47 -3.81 12.01
C ASN A 88 6.82 -3.86 12.75
N TYR A 89 6.77 -3.50 14.03
CA TYR A 89 7.79 -3.85 15.01
C TYR A 89 7.03 -4.44 16.20
N ILE A 90 7.33 -5.67 16.63
CA ILE A 90 6.98 -6.14 17.98
C ILE A 90 8.21 -6.84 18.51
N ASN A 91 8.70 -6.36 19.67
CA ASN A 91 9.62 -7.12 20.48
C ASN A 91 8.86 -7.71 21.68
N SER A 92 9.21 -8.93 22.02
CA SER A 92 8.82 -9.64 23.23
C SER A 92 9.39 -8.92 24.45
N ASN A 93 8.52 -8.34 25.27
CA ASN A 93 8.79 -8.05 26.68
C ASN A 93 7.44 -7.96 27.41
N ASN A 94 6.81 -9.11 27.61
CA ASN A 94 5.79 -9.28 28.65
C ASN A 94 6.40 -10.17 29.75
N SER A 95 7.29 -9.60 30.54
CA SER A 95 7.45 -10.01 31.93
C SER A 95 6.69 -8.99 32.77
N GLN A 96 5.51 -9.37 33.27
CA GLN A 96 4.85 -8.65 34.35
C GLN A 96 5.81 -8.60 35.54
N PHE A 97 6.49 -7.48 35.72
CA PHE A 97 7.10 -7.14 37.00
C PHE A 97 5.97 -6.61 37.90
N GLU A 98 5.42 -7.47 38.74
CA GLU A 98 4.70 -7.02 39.92
C GLU A 98 5.73 -6.49 40.94
N GLU A 99 5.90 -5.17 40.98
CA GLU A 99 6.56 -4.50 42.11
C GLU A 99 5.73 -4.71 43.38
N LYS A 100 6.25 -5.48 44.34
CA LYS A 100 5.80 -5.36 45.74
C LYS A 100 6.70 -4.35 46.45
N PRO A 101 6.15 -3.29 47.06
CA PRO A 101 6.95 -2.35 47.82
C PRO A 101 7.48 -3.01 49.09
N SER A 102 8.77 -2.78 49.33
CA SER A 102 9.49 -3.08 50.55
C SER A 102 8.86 -2.42 51.78
N GLU A 103 8.43 -3.22 52.76
CA GLU A 103 8.30 -2.75 54.14
C GLU A 103 9.49 -3.24 54.96
N GLN A 104 10.37 -2.28 55.28
CA GLN A 104 11.32 -2.39 56.38
C GLN A 104 10.55 -2.37 57.70
N LYS A 105 10.59 -3.46 58.47
CA LYS A 105 10.47 -3.43 59.93
C LYS A 105 11.36 -4.49 60.55
N ASP A 106 12.38 -4.02 61.25
CA ASP A 106 13.08 -4.77 62.28
C ASP A 106 12.08 -5.42 63.26
N ILE A 107 12.36 -6.66 63.67
CA ILE A 107 12.36 -7.10 65.08
C ILE A 107 12.96 -8.51 65.18
N SER A 108 13.81 -8.64 66.18
CA SER A 108 14.64 -9.72 66.66
C SER A 108 13.92 -10.94 67.27
N THR A 109 14.59 -12.09 67.17
CA THR A 109 14.76 -13.19 68.16
C THR A 109 13.57 -13.93 68.79
N ASP A 110 13.84 -15.23 68.97
CA ASP A 110 13.24 -16.22 69.88
C ASP A 110 12.05 -17.08 69.41
N SER A 111 12.45 -18.29 68.96
CA SER A 111 12.20 -19.59 69.61
C SER A 111 10.79 -19.91 70.15
N SER A 112 10.39 -21.15 69.80
CA SER A 112 9.73 -22.16 70.64
C SER A 112 8.27 -22.54 70.30
N LEU A 113 8.13 -23.80 69.84
CA LEU A 113 7.22 -24.87 70.33
C LEU A 113 5.69 -24.66 70.20
N ILE A 114 4.79 -25.61 69.94
CA ILE A 114 4.73 -27.05 69.59
C ILE A 114 3.21 -27.39 69.47
N ASP A 115 2.86 -28.43 68.68
CA ASP A 115 1.63 -29.27 68.65
C ASP A 115 0.25 -28.60 68.45
N ASP A 116 -0.78 -29.17 67.84
CA ASP A 116 -1.14 -30.42 67.13
C ASP A 116 -2.46 -30.00 66.41
N GLU A 117 -2.91 -30.47 65.25
CA GLU A 117 -3.36 -31.83 64.93
C GLU A 117 -3.83 -31.84 63.45
N LYS A 118 -3.74 -33.02 62.83
CA LYS A 118 -3.80 -33.33 61.39
C LYS A 118 -5.16 -33.13 60.69
N GLN A 119 -5.14 -32.73 59.41
CA GLN A 119 -5.77 -33.51 58.32
C GLN A 119 -5.30 -33.10 56.90
N ASP A 120 -4.57 -34.02 56.27
CA ASP A 120 -4.47 -34.38 54.84
C ASP A 120 -4.35 -33.30 53.74
N PHE A 121 -3.13 -33.10 53.23
CA PHE A 121 -2.85 -33.04 51.78
C PHE A 121 -1.43 -33.58 51.49
N VAL A 122 -1.38 -34.74 50.82
CA VAL A 122 -0.17 -35.40 50.34
C VAL A 122 0.18 -34.87 48.96
N ASN A 123 1.45 -34.48 48.79
CA ASN A 123 2.13 -34.26 47.52
C ASN A 123 1.99 -35.48 46.58
N LYS A 124 1.35 -35.26 45.45
CA LYS A 124 1.67 -35.89 44.16
C LYS A 124 0.83 -35.20 43.09
N ASN A 125 1.47 -34.63 42.09
CA ASN A 125 1.06 -34.76 40.70
C ASN A 125 2.19 -34.26 39.80
N GLU A 126 2.93 -35.24 39.27
CA GLU A 126 3.34 -35.24 37.88
C GLU A 126 2.15 -34.83 37.01
N TYR A 127 2.31 -33.85 36.14
CA TYR A 127 1.47 -33.73 34.96
C TYR A 127 2.36 -33.80 33.72
N THR A 128 2.60 -35.05 33.30
CA THR A 128 2.83 -35.45 31.91
C THR A 128 1.88 -34.71 30.98
N PHE A 129 2.41 -33.89 30.07
CA PHE A 129 1.68 -33.38 28.91
C PHE A 129 1.50 -34.52 27.89
N ASN A 130 0.42 -35.30 28.05
CA ASN A 130 -0.04 -36.22 27.02
C ASN A 130 -0.83 -35.45 25.95
N LEU A 131 -0.16 -35.03 24.88
CA LEU A 131 -0.83 -34.67 23.62
C LEU A 131 -1.19 -35.96 22.88
N GLN A 132 -2.44 -36.42 23.01
CA GLN A 132 -3.04 -37.28 21.99
C GLN A 132 -4.03 -36.50 21.13
N PRO A 133 -4.04 -36.73 19.81
CA PRO A 133 -4.77 -35.93 18.84
C PRO A 133 -6.24 -36.34 18.83
N ASN A 134 -7.14 -35.44 19.22
CA ASN A 134 -8.58 -35.67 19.02
C ASN A 134 -9.10 -34.90 17.81
N GLN A 135 -9.02 -35.59 16.68
CA GLN A 135 -9.82 -35.34 15.50
C GLN A 135 -11.31 -35.48 15.85
N SER A 136 -12.10 -34.40 15.77
CA SER A 136 -13.45 -34.48 15.19
C SER A 136 -14.14 -33.13 14.99
N ARG A 137 -14.38 -32.85 13.69
CA ARG A 137 -15.61 -32.30 13.09
C ARG A 137 -15.92 -30.81 13.25
N TYR A 138 -15.47 -30.09 12.22
CA TYR A 138 -16.13 -28.95 11.60
C TYR A 138 -17.65 -29.11 11.50
N THR A 139 -18.37 -28.12 12.04
CA THR A 139 -19.61 -27.61 11.44
C THR A 139 -19.53 -26.10 11.43
N PHE A 140 -19.30 -25.57 10.23
CA PHE A 140 -19.23 -24.17 9.90
C PHE A 140 -20.64 -23.57 9.98
N SER A 141 -20.94 -22.74 10.99
CA SER A 141 -22.11 -21.87 10.95
C SER A 141 -21.74 -20.58 10.23
N GLN A 142 -22.06 -20.53 8.93
CA GLN A 142 -22.05 -19.31 8.14
C GLN A 142 -23.08 -18.32 8.72
N TYR A 143 -22.60 -17.25 9.32
CA TYR A 143 -23.31 -15.98 9.37
C TYR A 143 -22.41 -14.91 8.76
N THR A 144 -22.41 -14.88 7.43
CA THR A 144 -21.87 -13.76 6.64
C THR A 144 -22.85 -12.59 6.76
N TYR A 145 -22.48 -11.57 7.52
CA TYR A 145 -23.13 -10.26 7.43
C TYR A 145 -22.34 -9.41 6.44
N ASP A 146 -22.94 -9.18 5.29
CA ASP A 146 -22.26 -8.84 4.04
C ASP A 146 -22.74 -7.47 3.52
N SER A 147 -22.28 -6.37 4.13
CA SER A 147 -22.73 -5.02 3.78
C SER A 147 -21.73 -4.25 2.91
N ASN A 148 -20.41 -4.47 3.05
CA ASN A 148 -19.38 -3.81 2.24
C ASN A 148 -19.03 -4.51 0.92
N ILE A 149 -19.35 -5.81 0.81
CA ILE A 149 -19.27 -6.51 -0.47
C ILE A 149 -20.39 -6.00 -1.42
N SER A 150 -21.44 -5.35 -0.94
CA SER A 150 -22.56 -4.89 -1.78
C SER A 150 -22.16 -3.87 -2.85
N ARG A 151 -21.27 -2.90 -2.55
CA ARG A 151 -20.83 -1.87 -3.51
C ARG A 151 -19.83 -2.41 -4.54
N PHE A 152 -18.88 -3.26 -4.11
CA PHE A 152 -17.97 -3.95 -5.03
C PHE A 152 -18.72 -4.96 -5.91
N LYS A 153 -19.63 -5.77 -5.33
CA LYS A 153 -20.53 -6.64 -6.10
C LYS A 153 -21.40 -5.84 -7.07
N ALA A 154 -21.94 -4.68 -6.68
CA ALA A 154 -22.80 -3.90 -7.57
C ALA A 154 -22.07 -3.43 -8.84
N ARG A 155 -20.81 -2.98 -8.71
CA ARG A 155 -19.97 -2.58 -9.84
C ARG A 155 -19.64 -3.77 -10.75
N ASP A 156 -19.29 -4.91 -10.16
CA ASP A 156 -19.02 -6.15 -10.91
C ASP A 156 -20.27 -6.72 -11.58
N ILE A 157 -21.43 -6.66 -10.92
CA ILE A 157 -22.73 -7.04 -11.45
C ILE A 157 -23.09 -6.12 -12.62
N ALA A 158 -22.90 -4.82 -12.49
CA ALA A 158 -23.15 -3.86 -13.57
C ALA A 158 -22.26 -4.15 -14.80
N ALA A 159 -20.98 -4.44 -14.59
CA ALA A 159 -20.06 -4.81 -15.67
C ALA A 159 -20.48 -6.13 -16.36
N LYS A 160 -20.95 -7.12 -15.60
CA LYS A 160 -21.50 -8.39 -16.13
C LYS A 160 -22.80 -8.19 -16.90
N ILE A 161 -23.73 -7.35 -16.40
CA ILE A 161 -24.97 -6.98 -17.09
C ILE A 161 -24.66 -6.28 -18.41
N TRP A 162 -23.72 -5.33 -18.39
CA TRP A 162 -23.26 -4.66 -19.59
C TRP A 162 -22.71 -5.65 -20.62
N LEU A 163 -21.82 -6.56 -20.20
CA LEU A 163 -21.24 -7.59 -21.06
C LEU A 163 -22.32 -8.51 -21.63
N LEU A 164 -23.29 -8.93 -20.82
CA LEU A 164 -24.42 -9.73 -21.27
C LEU A 164 -25.22 -8.99 -22.35
N GLY A 165 -25.50 -7.71 -22.17
CA GLY A 165 -26.17 -6.86 -23.18
C GLY A 165 -25.38 -6.77 -24.48
N VAL A 166 -24.05 -6.62 -24.40
CA VAL A 166 -23.15 -6.62 -25.57
C VAL A 166 -23.20 -7.96 -26.30
N CYS A 167 -23.11 -9.08 -25.58
CA CYS A 167 -23.17 -10.42 -26.15
C CYS A 167 -24.51 -10.70 -26.83
N LEU A 168 -25.64 -10.37 -26.17
CA LEU A 168 -26.97 -10.54 -26.74
C LEU A 168 -27.17 -9.68 -27.99
N GLY A 169 -26.73 -8.42 -27.96
CA GLY A 169 -26.76 -7.52 -29.11
C GLY A 169 -25.92 -8.03 -30.28
N ALA A 170 -24.70 -8.50 -30.01
CA ALA A 170 -23.81 -9.07 -31.02
C ALA A 170 -24.39 -10.34 -31.65
N VAL A 171 -24.89 -11.28 -30.85
CA VAL A 171 -25.53 -12.51 -31.33
C VAL A 171 -26.77 -12.19 -32.16
N TYR A 172 -27.61 -11.25 -31.72
CA TYR A 172 -28.80 -10.84 -32.47
C TYR A 172 -28.44 -10.25 -33.84
N ILE A 173 -27.48 -9.33 -33.89
CA ILE A 173 -27.03 -8.73 -35.16
C ILE A 173 -26.36 -9.77 -36.07
N LEU A 174 -25.52 -10.67 -35.52
CA LEU A 174 -24.91 -11.76 -36.28
C LEU A 174 -25.98 -12.71 -36.85
N TRP A 175 -26.95 -13.11 -36.05
CA TRP A 175 -28.06 -13.96 -36.47
C TRP A 175 -28.89 -13.31 -37.58
N LEU A 176 -29.24 -12.03 -37.44
CA LEU A 176 -29.92 -11.27 -38.50
C LEU A 176 -29.08 -11.29 -39.78
N GLN A 177 -27.78 -11.00 -39.68
CA GLN A 177 -26.90 -10.87 -40.85
C GLN A 177 -26.66 -12.19 -41.58
N VAL A 178 -26.50 -13.29 -40.85
CA VAL A 178 -26.42 -14.64 -41.42
C VAL A 178 -27.75 -15.00 -42.08
N SER A 179 -28.87 -14.80 -41.38
CA SER A 179 -30.22 -15.09 -41.89
C SER A 179 -30.53 -14.31 -43.17
N TYR A 180 -30.20 -13.01 -43.21
CA TYR A 180 -30.36 -12.17 -44.40
C TYR A 180 -29.39 -12.57 -45.52
N SER A 181 -28.12 -12.87 -45.21
CA SER A 181 -27.13 -13.28 -46.22
C SER A 181 -27.52 -14.58 -46.93
N ILE A 182 -28.07 -15.55 -46.20
CA ILE A 182 -28.58 -16.81 -46.77
C ILE A 182 -29.78 -16.54 -47.68
N LYS A 183 -30.71 -15.68 -47.25
CA LYS A 183 -31.89 -15.30 -48.05
C LYS A 183 -31.48 -14.57 -49.35
N ILE A 184 -30.50 -13.66 -49.28
CA ILE A 184 -30.04 -12.86 -50.43
C ILE A 184 -29.28 -13.71 -51.47
N LYS A 185 -28.57 -14.77 -51.05
CA LYS A 185 -27.93 -15.69 -52.00
C LYS A 185 -28.92 -16.43 -52.90
N LYS A 186 -30.16 -16.61 -52.46
CA LYS A 186 -31.22 -17.34 -53.19
C LYS A 186 -32.07 -16.45 -54.11
N LEU A 187 -31.84 -15.14 -54.11
CA LEU A 187 -32.65 -14.21 -54.89
C LEU A 187 -32.24 -14.20 -56.37
N PRO A 188 -33.21 -14.08 -57.29
CA PRO A 188 -32.94 -14.00 -58.72
C PRO A 188 -32.26 -12.68 -59.10
N GLN A 189 -31.33 -12.75 -60.05
CA GLN A 189 -30.74 -11.56 -60.65
C GLN A 189 -31.74 -10.88 -61.61
N CYS A 190 -31.71 -9.55 -61.69
CA CYS A 190 -32.52 -8.82 -62.67
C CYS A 190 -32.11 -9.26 -64.10
N LYS A 191 -33.12 -9.61 -64.92
CA LYS A 191 -32.95 -10.03 -66.32
C LYS A 191 -33.51 -9.01 -67.32
N ASP A 192 -34.16 -7.95 -66.84
CA ASP A 192 -34.74 -6.92 -67.71
C ASP A 192 -33.63 -6.06 -68.32
N ARG A 193 -33.53 -6.11 -69.65
CA ARG A 193 -32.47 -5.43 -70.39
C ARG A 193 -32.58 -3.90 -70.28
N SER A 194 -33.79 -3.35 -70.26
CA SER A 194 -34.00 -1.89 -70.17
C SER A 194 -33.44 -1.33 -68.86
N ILE A 195 -33.71 -2.02 -67.75
CA ILE A 195 -33.27 -1.64 -66.40
C ILE A 195 -31.75 -1.76 -66.26
N ILE A 196 -31.17 -2.82 -66.82
CA ILE A 196 -29.72 -3.02 -66.81
C ILE A 196 -29.01 -1.91 -67.60
N GLU A 197 -29.57 -1.49 -68.75
CA GLU A 197 -29.03 -0.40 -69.56
C GLU A 197 -29.07 0.94 -68.81
N VAL A 198 -30.18 1.30 -68.16
CA VAL A 198 -30.28 2.50 -67.31
C VAL A 198 -29.29 2.44 -66.15
N TYR A 199 -29.17 1.29 -65.49
CA TYR A 199 -28.25 1.09 -64.37
C TYR A 199 -26.77 1.23 -64.76
N GLU A 200 -26.33 0.58 -65.84
CA GLU A 200 -24.95 0.68 -66.31
C GLU A 200 -24.64 2.12 -66.82
N GLY A 201 -25.63 2.82 -67.39
CA GLY A 201 -25.54 4.25 -67.69
C GLY A 201 -25.26 5.11 -66.45
N CYS A 202 -26.02 4.91 -65.36
CA CYS A 202 -25.80 5.60 -64.08
C CYS A 202 -24.42 5.27 -63.48
N LYS A 203 -24.03 4.00 -63.52
CA LYS A 203 -22.75 3.51 -62.98
C LYS A 203 -21.55 4.13 -63.71
N SER A 204 -21.62 4.22 -65.04
CA SER A 204 -20.65 4.91 -65.88
C SER A 204 -20.59 6.40 -65.53
N LYS A 205 -21.74 7.09 -65.46
CA LYS A 205 -21.84 8.52 -65.15
C LYS A 205 -21.22 8.87 -63.79
N MET A 206 -21.42 8.01 -62.77
CA MET A 206 -20.88 8.22 -61.42
C MET A 206 -19.45 7.67 -61.22
N LYS A 207 -18.83 7.12 -62.27
CA LYS A 207 -17.48 6.53 -62.28
C LYS A 207 -17.29 5.37 -61.29
N VAL A 208 -18.30 4.50 -61.16
CA VAL A 208 -18.25 3.33 -60.26
C VAL A 208 -17.72 2.10 -61.02
N LYS A 209 -16.47 1.71 -60.75
CA LYS A 209 -15.77 0.61 -61.46
C LYS A 209 -16.13 -0.80 -60.95
N LYS A 210 -16.56 -0.96 -59.70
CA LYS A 210 -16.87 -2.29 -59.12
C LYS A 210 -18.17 -2.84 -59.73
N LYS A 211 -18.18 -4.13 -60.06
CA LYS A 211 -19.40 -4.82 -60.50
C LYS A 211 -20.32 -5.05 -59.29
N ILE A 212 -21.47 -4.38 -59.26
CA ILE A 212 -22.47 -4.49 -58.20
C ILE A 212 -23.70 -5.17 -58.81
N PRO A 213 -24.04 -6.41 -58.44
CA PRO A 213 -25.19 -7.11 -59.00
C PRO A 213 -26.52 -6.46 -58.61
N LEU A 214 -27.46 -6.42 -59.56
CA LEU A 214 -28.87 -6.07 -59.35
C LEU A 214 -29.67 -7.34 -59.05
N VAL A 215 -30.34 -7.37 -57.90
CA VAL A 215 -31.07 -8.55 -57.40
C VAL A 215 -32.52 -8.17 -57.13
N MET A 216 -33.47 -9.06 -57.44
CA MET A 216 -34.89 -8.80 -57.29
C MET A 216 -35.48 -9.52 -56.05
N ASP A 217 -36.17 -8.79 -55.17
CA ASP A 217 -36.90 -9.31 -54.01
C ASP A 217 -38.26 -8.61 -53.85
N SER A 218 -39.36 -9.36 -53.98
CA SER A 218 -40.72 -8.84 -53.83
C SER A 218 -41.08 -8.45 -52.39
N ARG A 219 -40.28 -8.83 -51.39
CA ARG A 219 -40.52 -8.49 -49.98
C ARG A 219 -39.96 -7.12 -49.60
N ILE A 220 -39.01 -6.61 -50.38
CA ILE A 220 -38.37 -5.32 -50.10
C ILE A 220 -39.14 -4.22 -50.83
N LYS A 221 -39.68 -3.28 -50.05
CA LYS A 221 -40.46 -2.15 -50.55
C LYS A 221 -39.60 -0.93 -50.90
N THR A 222 -38.32 -0.89 -50.59
CA THR A 222 -37.46 0.28 -50.90
C THR A 222 -36.16 -0.20 -51.54
N PRO A 223 -35.65 0.45 -52.60
CA PRO A 223 -34.35 0.09 -53.15
C PRO A 223 -33.30 0.18 -52.05
N SER A 224 -32.38 -0.78 -51.99
CA SER A 224 -31.40 -0.82 -50.91
C SER A 224 -30.10 -1.46 -51.31
N LEU A 225 -29.01 -0.73 -51.07
CA LEU A 225 -27.65 -1.24 -51.11
C LEU A 225 -27.35 -2.12 -49.87
N MET A 226 -26.93 -3.36 -50.11
CA MET A 226 -26.58 -4.33 -49.07
C MET A 226 -25.21 -4.99 -49.31
N GLY A 227 -24.49 -5.30 -48.22
CA GLY A 227 -23.20 -6.01 -48.22
C GLY A 227 -21.96 -5.09 -48.25
N ILE A 228 -21.00 -5.33 -47.33
CA ILE A 228 -19.73 -4.58 -47.26
C ILE A 228 -18.75 -5.07 -48.33
N MET A 229 -18.39 -6.36 -48.29
CA MET A 229 -17.40 -6.97 -49.18
C MET A 229 -17.97 -7.22 -50.59
N HIS A 230 -19.22 -7.70 -50.64
CA HIS A 230 -19.93 -8.06 -51.87
C HIS A 230 -21.23 -7.23 -51.99
N PRO A 231 -21.12 -5.93 -52.35
CA PRO A 231 -22.26 -5.03 -52.45
C PRO A 231 -23.24 -5.51 -53.53
N LYS A 232 -24.54 -5.48 -53.22
CA LYS A 232 -25.66 -5.79 -54.12
C LYS A 232 -26.74 -4.72 -53.95
N ILE A 233 -27.38 -4.32 -55.04
CA ILE A 233 -28.55 -3.44 -54.98
C ILE A 233 -29.79 -4.32 -55.14
N ILE A 234 -30.70 -4.24 -54.17
CA ILE A 234 -31.94 -5.00 -54.17
C ILE A 234 -33.09 -4.11 -54.61
N LEU A 235 -33.94 -4.63 -55.50
CA LEU A 235 -35.12 -3.96 -56.06
C LEU A 235 -36.35 -4.87 -55.95
N SER A 236 -37.53 -4.28 -55.80
CA SER A 236 -38.81 -4.97 -56.02
C SER A 236 -39.09 -5.16 -57.52
N PRO A 237 -39.69 -6.29 -57.94
CA PRO A 237 -40.29 -6.41 -59.27
C PRO A 237 -41.31 -5.31 -59.60
N ASP A 238 -41.96 -4.72 -58.60
CA ASP A 238 -42.98 -3.69 -58.79
C ASP A 238 -42.43 -2.38 -59.37
N TYR A 239 -41.12 -2.12 -59.19
CA TYR A 239 -40.47 -0.91 -59.73
C TYR A 239 -40.54 -0.83 -61.24
N VAL A 240 -40.54 -1.98 -61.92
CA VAL A 240 -40.55 -2.07 -63.38
C VAL A 240 -41.86 -1.54 -63.97
N GLN A 241 -42.96 -1.59 -63.20
CA GLN A 241 -44.29 -1.18 -63.65
C GLN A 241 -44.69 0.22 -63.18
N ILE A 242 -44.07 0.73 -62.11
CA ILE A 242 -44.52 1.96 -61.42
C ILE A 242 -43.63 3.19 -61.75
N LEU A 243 -42.34 2.96 -62.03
CA LEU A 243 -41.38 4.05 -62.29
C LEU A 243 -41.07 4.18 -63.78
N THR A 244 -40.94 5.43 -64.23
CA THR A 244 -40.40 5.74 -65.55
C THR A 244 -38.87 5.56 -65.59
N GLU A 245 -38.27 5.45 -66.78
CA GLU A 245 -36.81 5.31 -66.92
C GLU A 245 -36.04 6.48 -66.27
N ASP A 246 -36.55 7.71 -66.41
CA ASP A 246 -35.98 8.91 -65.77
C ASP A 246 -36.03 8.84 -64.24
N GLU A 247 -37.14 8.34 -63.68
CA GLU A 247 -37.27 8.14 -62.23
C GLU A 247 -36.33 7.03 -61.75
N LEU A 248 -36.23 5.92 -62.48
CA LEU A 248 -35.37 4.79 -62.15
C LEU A 248 -33.87 5.17 -62.19
N LYS A 249 -33.47 6.02 -63.14
CA LYS A 249 -32.14 6.65 -63.21
C LYS A 249 -31.80 7.35 -61.89
N PHE A 250 -32.71 8.17 -61.37
CA PHE A 250 -32.51 8.90 -60.10
C PHE A 250 -32.37 7.97 -58.90
N VAL A 251 -33.15 6.90 -58.85
CA VAL A 251 -33.05 5.85 -57.81
C VAL A 251 -31.67 5.19 -57.84
N PHE A 252 -31.20 4.76 -59.01
CA PHE A 252 -29.88 4.14 -59.12
C PHE A 252 -28.75 5.09 -58.77
N MET A 253 -28.85 6.37 -59.16
CA MET A 253 -27.86 7.36 -58.77
C MET A 253 -27.81 7.56 -57.25
N HIS A 254 -28.96 7.49 -56.56
CA HIS A 254 -29.05 7.57 -55.10
C HIS A 254 -28.35 6.38 -54.41
N GLU A 255 -28.67 5.15 -54.80
CA GLU A 255 -28.05 3.95 -54.23
C GLU A 255 -26.55 3.86 -54.52
N LEU A 256 -26.12 4.27 -55.72
CA LEU A 256 -24.71 4.37 -56.08
C LEU A 256 -23.98 5.47 -55.30
N ALA A 257 -24.67 6.53 -54.87
CA ALA A 257 -24.11 7.56 -54.00
C ALA A 257 -23.73 6.99 -52.62
N HIS A 258 -24.62 6.21 -52.00
CA HIS A 258 -24.34 5.49 -50.75
C HIS A 258 -23.12 4.55 -50.88
N TYR A 259 -23.02 3.84 -52.02
CA TYR A 259 -21.88 2.97 -52.29
C TYR A 259 -20.56 3.75 -52.37
N LYS A 260 -20.54 4.87 -53.09
CA LYS A 260 -19.33 5.69 -53.30
C LYS A 260 -18.84 6.34 -52.01
N ARG A 261 -19.76 6.74 -51.13
CA ARG A 261 -19.45 7.32 -49.80
C ARG A 261 -19.14 6.30 -48.71
N LYS A 262 -19.30 5.00 -48.99
CA LYS A 262 -19.09 3.91 -48.03
C LYS A 262 -20.02 3.99 -46.82
N ASP A 263 -21.22 4.52 -46.99
CA ASP A 263 -22.20 4.68 -45.90
C ASP A 263 -22.55 3.34 -45.24
N ILE A 264 -22.40 2.23 -45.97
CA ILE A 264 -22.58 0.89 -45.40
C ILE A 264 -21.53 0.56 -44.32
N ILE A 265 -20.29 1.00 -44.46
CA ILE A 265 -19.24 0.81 -43.44
C ILE A 265 -19.57 1.63 -42.20
N VAL A 266 -19.93 2.90 -42.40
CA VAL A 266 -20.35 3.78 -41.30
C VAL A 266 -21.55 3.17 -40.56
N ARG A 267 -22.54 2.64 -41.29
CA ARG A 267 -23.70 1.96 -40.68
C ARG A 267 -23.30 0.78 -39.80
N TRP A 268 -22.31 -0.02 -40.22
CA TRP A 268 -21.80 -1.12 -39.41
C TRP A 268 -21.04 -0.66 -38.17
N ILE A 269 -20.21 0.40 -38.30
CA ILE A 269 -19.54 1.02 -37.15
C ILE A 269 -20.58 1.51 -36.15
N LEU A 270 -21.62 2.21 -36.60
CA LEU A 270 -22.70 2.69 -35.73
C LEU A 270 -23.43 1.55 -35.03
N ILE A 271 -23.70 0.42 -35.70
CA ILE A 271 -24.32 -0.76 -35.06
C ILE A 271 -23.41 -1.32 -33.96
N ILE A 272 -22.11 -1.44 -34.19
CA ILE A 272 -21.15 -1.92 -33.18
C ILE A 272 -21.12 -0.97 -31.98
N LEU A 273 -20.99 0.35 -32.23
CA LEU A 273 -21.02 1.36 -31.18
C LEU A 273 -22.36 1.36 -30.42
N GLN A 274 -23.47 1.11 -31.10
CA GLN A 274 -24.80 1.04 -30.49
C GLN A 274 -24.94 -0.18 -29.57
N ILE A 275 -24.28 -1.30 -29.90
CA ILE A 275 -24.19 -2.46 -29.01
C ILE A 275 -23.32 -2.13 -27.79
N LEU A 276 -22.15 -1.49 -27.98
CA LEU A 276 -21.24 -1.16 -26.86
C LEU A 276 -21.84 -0.12 -25.90
N HIS A 277 -22.56 0.86 -26.44
CA HIS A 277 -23.18 1.97 -25.70
C HIS A 277 -24.71 1.81 -25.59
N TRP A 278 -25.21 0.57 -25.56
CA TRP A 278 -26.65 0.29 -25.61
C TRP A 278 -27.45 1.00 -24.50
N PHE A 279 -26.82 1.22 -23.34
CA PHE A 279 -27.39 1.91 -22.17
C PHE A 279 -27.54 3.43 -22.32
N ASN A 280 -26.92 4.06 -23.33
CA ASN A 280 -26.90 5.52 -23.48
C ASN A 280 -27.94 6.02 -24.51
N PRO A 281 -29.12 6.50 -24.09
CA PRO A 281 -30.20 6.89 -25.01
C PRO A 281 -29.85 8.07 -25.93
N LEU A 282 -28.92 8.95 -25.55
CA LEU A 282 -28.50 10.08 -26.37
C LEU A 282 -27.76 9.61 -27.63
N ILE A 283 -26.93 8.57 -27.50
CA ILE A 283 -26.22 7.97 -28.63
C ILE A 283 -27.21 7.36 -29.63
N TRP A 284 -28.28 6.71 -29.16
CA TRP A 284 -29.37 6.20 -30.01
C TRP A 284 -30.06 7.32 -30.80
N LEU A 285 -30.39 8.43 -30.14
CA LEU A 285 -30.99 9.60 -30.77
C LEU A 285 -30.07 10.17 -31.86
N VAL A 286 -28.80 10.34 -31.54
CA VAL A 286 -27.81 10.93 -32.43
C VAL A 286 -27.55 10.03 -33.63
N PHE A 287 -27.47 8.71 -33.46
CA PHE A 287 -27.28 7.78 -34.59
C PHE A 287 -28.43 7.85 -35.60
N ASN A 288 -29.67 8.10 -35.15
CA ASN A 288 -30.79 8.38 -36.04
C ASN A 288 -30.61 9.71 -36.81
N ILE A 289 -30.04 10.74 -36.19
CA ILE A 289 -29.70 12.01 -36.86
C ILE A 289 -28.56 11.80 -37.87
N ILE A 290 -27.53 11.02 -37.53
CA ILE A 290 -26.44 10.65 -38.47
C ILE A 290 -27.03 10.00 -39.73
N HIS A 291 -28.02 9.11 -39.56
CA HIS A 291 -28.68 8.48 -40.70
C HIS A 291 -29.44 9.50 -41.57
N GLN A 292 -30.17 10.43 -40.96
CA GLN A 292 -30.86 11.51 -41.69
C GLN A 292 -29.89 12.42 -42.47
N ASP A 293 -28.73 12.72 -41.90
CA ASP A 293 -27.70 13.51 -42.57
C ASP A 293 -27.02 12.73 -43.70
N ALA A 294 -26.90 11.40 -43.57
CA ALA A 294 -26.39 10.55 -44.62
C ALA A 294 -27.27 10.62 -45.88
N GLU A 295 -28.60 10.60 -45.71
CA GLU A 295 -29.57 10.75 -46.80
C GLU A 295 -29.45 12.12 -47.49
N LYS A 296 -29.37 13.21 -46.71
CA LYS A 296 -29.21 14.58 -47.24
C LYS A 296 -27.90 14.73 -48.01
N ALA A 297 -26.81 14.13 -47.54
CA ALA A 297 -25.53 14.14 -48.23
C ALA A 297 -25.54 13.25 -49.50
N CYS A 298 -26.35 12.19 -49.53
CA CYS A 298 -26.58 11.40 -50.75
C CYS A 298 -27.36 12.20 -51.79
N ASP A 299 -28.44 12.87 -51.38
CA ASP A 299 -29.19 13.78 -52.24
C ASP A 299 -28.26 14.85 -52.84
N GLU A 300 -27.43 15.50 -52.01
CA GLU A 300 -26.44 16.48 -52.47
C GLU A 300 -25.47 15.90 -53.51
N GLN A 301 -25.00 14.66 -53.29
CA GLN A 301 -24.10 14.00 -54.21
C GLN A 301 -24.80 13.70 -55.54
N VAL A 302 -26.06 13.25 -55.56
CA VAL A 302 -26.80 13.03 -56.82
C VAL A 302 -26.99 14.33 -57.59
N LEU A 303 -27.32 15.42 -56.90
CA LEU A 303 -27.48 16.76 -57.50
C LEU A 303 -26.20 17.26 -58.18
N SER A 304 -25.02 16.80 -57.75
CA SER A 304 -23.75 17.13 -58.41
C SER A 304 -23.56 16.46 -59.79
N TYR A 305 -24.33 15.42 -60.13
CA TYR A 305 -24.25 14.67 -61.39
C TYR A 305 -25.43 14.91 -62.33
N ILE A 306 -26.43 15.71 -61.95
CA ILE A 306 -27.61 16.00 -62.77
C ILE A 306 -27.69 17.51 -63.06
N GLU A 307 -28.44 17.86 -64.10
CA GLU A 307 -28.57 19.27 -64.50
C GLU A 307 -29.62 20.00 -63.64
N PRO A 308 -29.54 21.35 -63.48
CA PRO A 308 -30.47 22.10 -62.63
C PRO A 308 -31.95 21.94 -63.00
N ASN A 309 -32.26 21.73 -64.28
CA ASN A 309 -33.62 21.44 -64.75
C ASN A 309 -34.13 20.04 -64.35
N GLU A 310 -33.24 19.12 -63.94
CA GLU A 310 -33.57 17.79 -63.46
C GLU A 310 -33.80 17.74 -61.93
N TYR A 311 -33.47 18.80 -61.16
CA TYR A 311 -33.58 18.79 -59.69
C TYR A 311 -35.01 18.55 -59.18
N ILE A 312 -36.00 19.18 -59.81
CA ILE A 312 -37.41 19.00 -59.46
C ILE A 312 -37.87 17.59 -59.84
N LYS A 313 -37.42 17.07 -60.99
CA LYS A 313 -37.71 15.68 -61.41
C LYS A 313 -37.13 14.68 -60.41
N TYR A 314 -35.91 14.90 -59.93
CA TYR A 314 -35.26 14.11 -58.88
C TYR A 314 -36.06 14.16 -57.56
N GLY A 315 -36.41 15.37 -57.10
CA GLY A 315 -37.21 15.55 -55.88
C GLY A 315 -38.56 14.85 -55.95
N ASN A 316 -39.24 14.93 -57.09
CA ASN A 316 -40.51 14.24 -57.35
C ASN A 316 -40.33 12.72 -57.38
N ALA A 317 -39.26 12.20 -57.98
CA ALA A 317 -38.95 10.77 -57.97
C ALA A 317 -38.76 10.24 -56.54
N MET A 318 -38.04 10.98 -55.70
CA MET A 318 -37.85 10.63 -54.28
C MET A 318 -39.17 10.71 -53.49
N LEU A 319 -39.99 11.73 -53.72
CA LEU A 319 -41.33 11.85 -53.12
C LEU A 319 -42.27 10.71 -53.56
N LYS A 320 -42.25 10.36 -54.85
CA LYS A 320 -43.04 9.27 -55.42
C LYS A 320 -42.62 7.94 -54.79
N MET A 321 -41.33 7.67 -54.66
CA MET A 321 -40.84 6.51 -53.90
C MET A 321 -41.38 6.51 -52.47
N LEU A 322 -41.27 7.62 -51.74
CA LEU A 322 -41.77 7.69 -50.36
C LEU A 322 -43.29 7.45 -50.27
N HIS A 323 -44.09 7.98 -51.21
CA HIS A 323 -45.54 7.79 -51.25
C HIS A 323 -45.94 6.34 -51.56
N ILE A 324 -45.26 5.67 -52.49
CA ILE A 324 -45.54 4.26 -52.84
C ILE A 324 -45.25 3.34 -51.64
N PHE A 325 -44.31 3.72 -50.77
CA PHE A 325 -43.80 2.84 -49.69
C PHE A 325 -44.15 3.27 -48.27
N SER A 326 -45.10 4.22 -48.11
CA SER A 326 -45.59 4.69 -46.80
C SER A 326 -46.56 3.70 -46.09
N GLY A 327 -46.73 2.48 -46.58
CA GLY A 327 -47.55 1.45 -45.91
C GLY A 327 -46.84 0.85 -44.68
N ASP A 328 -47.60 0.61 -43.61
CA ASP A 328 -47.15 0.08 -42.32
C ASP A 328 -46.19 -1.10 -42.46
N ASN A 329 -44.91 -0.84 -42.25
CA ASN A 329 -43.90 -1.86 -42.02
C ASN A 329 -43.27 -1.59 -40.65
N GLY A 330 -43.78 -2.31 -39.64
CA GLY A 330 -43.17 -2.42 -38.33
C GLY A 330 -41.92 -3.31 -38.41
N MET A 331 -40.74 -2.70 -38.52
CA MET A 331 -39.47 -3.30 -38.10
C MET A 331 -38.36 -2.24 -38.11
N CYS A 332 -38.28 -1.46 -37.04
CA CYS A 332 -37.05 -0.88 -36.47
C CYS A 332 -37.45 -0.12 -35.20
N GLY A 333 -36.73 -0.39 -34.10
CA GLY A 333 -37.13 -0.12 -32.71
C GLY A 333 -37.58 1.31 -32.36
N ALA A 334 -38.16 1.40 -31.15
CA ALA A 334 -38.96 2.47 -30.54
C ALA A 334 -38.46 3.94 -30.60
N VAL A 335 -37.36 4.25 -31.28
CA VAL A 335 -36.80 5.61 -31.43
C VAL A 335 -36.87 6.11 -32.88
N GLY A 336 -37.17 5.25 -33.86
CA GLY A 336 -37.31 5.60 -35.29
C GLY A 336 -38.58 6.39 -35.66
N MET A 337 -39.38 6.82 -34.67
CA MET A 337 -40.71 7.42 -34.86
C MET A 337 -40.73 8.96 -34.89
N ILE A 338 -39.60 9.64 -34.68
CA ILE A 338 -39.60 11.10 -34.62
C ILE A 338 -39.50 11.71 -36.02
N ASN A 339 -40.64 12.25 -36.50
CA ASN A 339 -40.73 13.31 -37.51
C ASN A 339 -40.42 12.97 -38.99
N ARG A 340 -40.86 11.81 -39.50
CA ARG A 340 -40.71 11.43 -40.94
C ARG A 340 -41.20 12.53 -41.90
N LYS A 341 -42.37 13.13 -41.67
CA LYS A 341 -42.92 14.21 -42.54
C LYS A 341 -42.02 15.44 -42.60
N LYS A 342 -41.51 15.89 -41.45
CA LYS A 342 -40.61 17.05 -41.35
C LYS A 342 -39.28 16.78 -42.04
N PHE A 343 -38.73 15.57 -41.87
CA PHE A 343 -37.49 15.16 -42.53
C PHE A 343 -37.61 15.14 -44.06
N ILE A 344 -38.71 14.58 -44.59
CA ILE A 344 -38.99 14.56 -46.03
C ILE A 344 -39.11 15.97 -46.59
N PHE A 345 -39.84 16.85 -45.89
CA PHE A 345 -39.95 18.27 -46.28
C PHE A 345 -38.58 18.96 -46.32
N GLU A 346 -37.71 18.69 -45.34
CA GLU A 346 -36.34 19.22 -45.34
C GLU A 346 -35.50 18.68 -46.52
N ARG A 347 -35.63 17.39 -46.89
CA ARG A 347 -34.94 16.82 -48.06
C ARG A 347 -35.36 17.52 -49.35
N VAL A 348 -36.66 17.64 -49.61
CA VAL A 348 -37.19 18.29 -50.81
C VAL A 348 -36.81 19.77 -50.85
N LYS A 349 -36.90 20.47 -49.72
CA LYS A 349 -36.46 21.86 -49.60
C LYS A 349 -34.98 22.04 -49.95
N ASN A 350 -34.12 21.11 -49.51
CA ASN A 350 -32.69 21.15 -49.82
C ASN A 350 -32.39 20.83 -51.28
N ILE A 351 -33.13 19.90 -51.89
CA ILE A 351 -33.03 19.56 -53.32
C ILE A 351 -33.39 20.77 -54.19
N VAL A 352 -34.52 21.42 -53.91
CA VAL A 352 -35.01 22.57 -54.69
C VAL A 352 -34.10 23.78 -54.57
N ASN A 353 -33.54 24.03 -53.37
CA ASN A 353 -32.68 25.18 -53.12
C ASN A 353 -31.18 24.91 -53.37
N PHE A 354 -30.84 23.80 -54.02
CA PHE A 354 -29.45 23.42 -54.24
C PHE A 354 -28.73 24.40 -55.19
N LYS A 355 -27.62 24.98 -54.73
CA LYS A 355 -26.77 25.89 -55.51
C LYS A 355 -25.38 25.26 -55.69
N LYS A 356 -24.84 25.27 -56.92
CA LYS A 356 -23.51 24.71 -57.28
C LYS A 356 -22.31 25.52 -56.73
N ASN A 357 -22.49 26.38 -55.71
CA ASN A 357 -21.40 27.25 -55.21
C ASN A 357 -20.62 26.56 -54.08
N TYR A 358 -19.59 25.78 -54.46
CA TYR A 358 -18.95 24.79 -53.59
C TYR A 358 -17.74 25.29 -52.79
N LEU A 359 -17.06 26.36 -53.23
CA LEU A 359 -15.73 26.68 -52.71
C LEU A 359 -15.77 27.37 -51.32
N LEU A 360 -16.51 28.48 -51.19
CA LEU A 360 -16.57 29.28 -49.96
C LEU A 360 -17.13 28.48 -48.77
N TRP A 361 -18.22 27.76 -48.99
CA TRP A 361 -18.88 26.96 -47.95
C TRP A 361 -18.12 25.68 -47.59
N SER A 362 -17.28 25.18 -48.51
CA SER A 362 -16.37 24.06 -48.19
C SER A 362 -15.20 24.50 -47.32
N ILE A 363 -14.63 25.69 -47.57
CA ILE A 363 -13.58 26.26 -46.71
C ILE A 363 -14.13 26.45 -45.29
N LEU A 364 -15.33 27.05 -45.17
CA LEU A 364 -16.00 27.21 -43.88
C LEU A 364 -16.24 25.86 -43.18
N GLY A 365 -16.66 24.83 -43.93
CA GLY A 365 -16.82 23.47 -43.42
C GLY A 365 -15.54 22.86 -42.86
N ILE A 366 -14.40 23.03 -43.55
CA ILE A 366 -13.08 22.54 -43.11
C ILE A 366 -12.66 23.22 -41.81
N VAL A 367 -12.81 24.53 -41.71
CA VAL A 367 -12.42 25.30 -40.52
C VAL A 367 -13.23 24.86 -39.31
N ILE A 368 -14.55 24.73 -39.44
CA ILE A 368 -15.41 24.29 -38.34
C ILE A 368 -15.09 22.84 -37.95
N PHE A 369 -14.89 21.94 -38.91
CA PHE A 369 -14.51 20.56 -38.63
C PHE A 369 -13.19 20.47 -37.88
N SER A 370 -12.17 21.21 -38.31
CA SER A 370 -10.84 21.20 -37.69
C SER A 370 -10.87 21.77 -36.28
N SER A 371 -11.60 22.89 -36.08
CA SER A 371 -11.81 23.49 -34.76
C SER A 371 -12.53 22.53 -33.80
N LEU A 372 -13.62 21.90 -34.24
CA LEU A 372 -14.34 20.90 -33.43
C LEU A 372 -13.47 19.67 -33.13
N ALA A 373 -12.64 19.23 -34.08
CA ALA A 373 -11.76 18.09 -33.88
C ALA A 373 -10.73 18.37 -32.78
N VAL A 374 -10.07 19.53 -32.78
CA VAL A 374 -9.13 19.93 -31.71
C VAL A 374 -9.85 20.05 -30.36
N PHE A 375 -11.06 20.63 -30.36
CA PHE A 375 -11.84 20.89 -29.15
C PHE A 375 -12.44 19.62 -28.51
N LEU A 376 -12.76 18.60 -29.32
CA LEU A 376 -13.47 17.38 -28.89
C LEU A 376 -12.63 16.09 -28.92
N LEU A 377 -11.51 16.05 -29.64
CA LEU A 377 -10.59 14.89 -29.70
C LEU A 377 -9.33 15.08 -28.84
N THR A 378 -9.37 15.99 -27.87
CA THR A 378 -8.33 16.14 -26.85
C THR A 378 -8.95 15.91 -25.48
N ASN A 379 -8.21 15.30 -24.55
CA ASN A 379 -8.62 15.17 -23.16
C ASN A 379 -8.29 16.44 -22.36
N ALA A 380 -8.92 16.56 -21.19
CA ALA A 380 -8.60 17.64 -20.27
C ALA A 380 -7.11 17.59 -19.91
N LYS A 381 -6.45 18.75 -19.85
CA LYS A 381 -5.09 18.84 -19.33
C LYS A 381 -5.18 18.68 -17.82
N GLN A 382 -4.49 17.71 -17.24
CA GLN A 382 -4.32 17.69 -15.80
C GLN A 382 -3.52 18.94 -15.42
N THR A 383 -4.18 19.89 -14.74
CA THR A 383 -3.45 20.92 -13.99
C THR A 383 -2.70 20.20 -12.88
N PRO A 384 -1.40 20.48 -12.68
CA PRO A 384 -0.72 20.05 -11.46
C PRO A 384 -1.61 20.46 -10.29
N GLN A 385 -1.93 19.52 -9.40
CA GLN A 385 -2.54 19.91 -8.14
C GLN A 385 -1.57 20.88 -7.45
N GLU A 386 -2.09 21.98 -6.90
CA GLU A 386 -1.30 22.79 -5.96
C GLU A 386 -0.94 21.85 -4.80
N VAL A 387 0.30 21.38 -4.78
CA VAL A 387 0.82 20.58 -3.68
C VAL A 387 1.02 21.53 -2.52
N ILE A 388 0.14 21.42 -1.52
CA ILE A 388 0.29 22.15 -0.26
C ILE A 388 1.04 21.22 0.68
N LYS A 389 2.32 21.51 0.91
CA LYS A 389 3.10 20.79 1.92
C LYS A 389 2.67 21.27 3.30
N ILE A 390 2.31 20.34 4.17
CA ILE A 390 1.98 20.66 5.57
C ILE A 390 3.18 20.28 6.42
N LYS A 391 3.83 21.30 7.00
CA LYS A 391 4.88 21.09 7.99
C LYS A 391 4.27 21.07 9.38
N TYR A 392 4.64 20.07 10.18
CA TYR A 392 4.28 20.00 11.59
C TYR A 392 5.44 20.47 12.45
N GLU A 393 5.18 21.39 13.38
CA GLU A 393 6.17 21.92 14.32
C GLU A 393 5.62 21.75 15.75
N ALA A 394 6.45 21.19 16.63
CA ALA A 394 6.13 20.99 18.04
C ALA A 394 6.73 22.10 18.90
N GLU A 395 5.90 22.67 19.76
CA GLU A 395 6.29 23.63 20.79
C GLU A 395 5.99 23.03 22.17
N GLU A 396 6.98 23.03 23.06
CA GLU A 396 6.78 22.58 24.45
C GLU A 396 6.01 23.66 25.24
N ILE A 397 4.86 23.27 25.79
CA ILE A 397 4.00 24.15 26.59
C ILE A 397 4.54 24.22 28.01
N GLY A 398 4.96 25.43 28.41
CA GLY A 398 5.55 25.75 29.71
C GLY A 398 6.75 24.87 30.07
N LYS A 399 7.95 25.29 29.64
CA LYS A 399 9.22 24.55 29.78
C LYS A 399 9.60 24.09 31.20
N ASP A 400 8.99 24.66 32.24
CA ASP A 400 9.21 24.30 33.65
C ASP A 400 8.05 23.47 34.25
N ILE A 401 7.05 23.11 33.45
CA ILE A 401 5.90 22.32 33.86
C ILE A 401 6.30 20.86 33.94
N LYS A 402 6.74 20.44 35.12
CA LYS A 402 6.79 19.02 35.45
C LYS A 402 5.35 18.54 35.71
N LEU A 403 4.83 17.67 34.84
CA LEU A 403 3.59 16.93 35.09
C LEU A 403 3.97 15.57 35.66
N GLY A 404 3.86 15.42 36.99
CA GLY A 404 3.95 14.12 37.64
C GLY A 404 2.61 13.38 37.51
N GLY A 405 2.63 12.14 37.04
CA GLY A 405 1.53 11.19 37.18
C GLY A 405 0.11 11.69 36.80
N ILE A 406 -0.07 12.41 35.70
CA ILE A 406 -1.42 12.75 35.20
C ILE A 406 -2.01 11.59 34.37
N SER A 407 -3.34 11.44 34.37
CA SER A 407 -3.99 10.28 33.75
C SER A 407 -4.20 10.39 32.23
N LYS A 408 -5.04 11.33 31.78
CA LYS A 408 -5.34 11.63 30.37
C LYS A 408 -5.46 13.14 30.16
N ILE A 409 -5.37 13.59 28.90
CA ILE A 409 -5.65 14.96 28.49
C ILE A 409 -6.92 15.01 27.62
N LYS A 410 -7.84 15.92 27.93
CA LYS A 410 -9.09 16.12 27.17
C LYS A 410 -9.31 17.61 26.86
N PRO A 411 -9.73 17.99 25.63
CA PRO A 411 -9.92 19.37 25.25
C PRO A 411 -11.30 19.87 25.69
N LEU A 412 -11.34 21.03 26.34
CA LEU A 412 -12.57 21.72 26.71
C LEU A 412 -13.05 22.62 25.57
N SER A 413 -14.31 23.07 25.63
CA SER A 413 -14.89 23.97 24.63
C SER A 413 -14.20 25.34 24.57
N ASN A 414 -13.53 25.75 25.65
CA ASN A 414 -12.79 27.01 25.78
C ASN A 414 -11.31 26.90 25.39
N GLU A 415 -10.92 25.85 24.65
CA GLU A 415 -9.56 25.56 24.18
C GLU A 415 -8.55 25.15 25.28
N GLN A 416 -8.94 25.17 26.56
CA GLN A 416 -8.10 24.63 27.63
C GLN A 416 -8.10 23.10 27.64
N LEU A 417 -7.04 22.50 28.19
CA LEU A 417 -6.99 21.07 28.45
C LEU A 417 -7.42 20.76 29.88
N LEU A 418 -8.28 19.76 30.04
CA LEU A 418 -8.61 19.14 31.32
C LEU A 418 -7.74 17.89 31.53
N THR A 419 -7.19 17.76 32.72
CA THR A 419 -6.48 16.56 33.15
C THR A 419 -6.73 16.26 34.63
N TYR A 420 -6.36 15.06 35.09
CA TYR A 420 -6.47 14.63 36.48
C TYR A 420 -5.09 14.24 37.01
N ASP A 421 -4.66 14.90 38.06
CA ASP A 421 -3.42 14.65 38.79
C ASP A 421 -3.65 13.49 39.77
N MET A 422 -3.02 12.34 39.52
CA MET A 422 -3.21 11.14 40.34
C MET A 422 -2.58 11.27 41.72
N GLU A 423 -1.52 12.08 41.86
CA GLU A 423 -0.82 12.29 43.13
C GLU A 423 -1.61 13.24 44.04
N LYS A 424 -2.07 14.36 43.49
CA LYS A 424 -2.92 15.32 44.21
C LYS A 424 -4.38 14.89 44.32
N ARG A 425 -4.79 13.91 43.52
CA ARG A 425 -6.17 13.41 43.40
C ARG A 425 -7.17 14.51 43.02
N GLN A 426 -6.77 15.42 42.14
CA GLN A 426 -7.57 16.58 41.74
C GLN A 426 -7.55 16.79 40.23
N PHE A 427 -8.65 17.32 39.70
CA PHE A 427 -8.69 17.79 38.32
C PHE A 427 -8.00 19.15 38.22
N MET A 428 -7.47 19.44 37.04
CA MET A 428 -6.84 20.73 36.74
C MET A 428 -7.06 21.10 35.28
N THR A 429 -7.15 22.39 34.99
CA THR A 429 -7.05 22.90 33.62
C THR A 429 -5.65 23.42 33.34
N ILE A 430 -5.24 23.28 32.08
CA ILE A 430 -3.98 23.79 31.53
C ILE A 430 -4.36 24.64 30.32
N ASP A 431 -3.98 25.92 30.33
CA ASP A 431 -4.14 26.79 29.16
C ASP A 431 -2.97 26.65 28.17
N ASP A 432 -3.07 27.35 27.04
CA ASP A 432 -2.08 27.31 25.95
C ASP A 432 -0.69 27.87 26.34
N GLU A 433 -0.60 28.66 27.40
CA GLU A 433 0.66 29.15 27.97
C GLU A 433 1.25 28.16 28.99
N GLY A 434 0.46 27.15 29.39
CA GLY A 434 0.79 26.16 30.39
C GLY A 434 0.41 26.55 31.82
N ASN A 435 -0.36 27.62 32.01
CA ASN A 435 -0.82 27.98 33.35
C ASN A 435 -1.80 26.93 33.87
N LYS A 436 -1.56 26.48 35.10
CA LYS A 436 -2.33 25.45 35.78
C LYS A 436 -3.39 26.06 36.68
N LYS A 437 -4.61 25.54 36.63
CA LYS A 437 -5.67 25.88 37.57
C LYS A 437 -6.33 24.62 38.12
N ASP A 438 -6.11 24.36 39.42
CA ASP A 438 -6.74 23.23 40.10
C ASP A 438 -8.27 23.44 40.19
N ILE A 439 -9.02 22.37 39.93
CA ILE A 439 -10.48 22.30 40.06
C ILE A 439 -10.78 21.50 41.32
N ASN A 440 -11.30 22.16 42.34
CA ASN A 440 -11.74 21.49 43.56
C ASN A 440 -13.14 20.87 43.34
N ILE A 441 -13.20 19.54 43.27
CA ILE A 441 -14.43 18.83 42.98
C ILE A 441 -15.20 18.50 44.27
N GLU A 442 -16.44 18.98 44.35
CA GLU A 442 -17.33 18.75 45.49
C GLU A 442 -17.78 17.28 45.58
N GLY A 443 -17.57 16.66 46.74
CA GLY A 443 -18.13 15.34 47.06
C GLY A 443 -17.45 14.15 46.40
N LEU A 444 -16.29 14.35 45.75
CA LEU A 444 -15.47 13.26 45.25
C LEU A 444 -14.78 12.54 46.44
N PRO A 445 -14.77 11.19 46.49
CA PRO A 445 -14.09 10.45 47.55
C PRO A 445 -12.59 10.77 47.59
N GLN A 446 -12.05 11.08 48.77
CA GLN A 446 -10.61 11.36 48.93
C GLN A 446 -9.78 10.08 49.06
N ASP A 447 -10.41 8.98 49.49
CA ASP A 447 -9.72 7.72 49.78
C ASP A 447 -9.32 6.96 48.51
N PHE A 448 -10.04 7.17 47.39
CA PHE A 448 -9.85 6.48 46.11
C PHE A 448 -9.63 7.47 44.96
N PRO A 449 -8.63 7.27 44.09
CA PRO A 449 -8.43 8.12 42.93
C PRO A 449 -9.53 7.91 41.88
N VAL A 450 -9.76 8.92 41.05
CA VAL A 450 -10.58 8.75 39.83
C VAL A 450 -9.87 7.77 38.91
N GLN A 451 -10.57 6.71 38.52
CA GLN A 451 -10.03 5.65 37.68
C GLN A 451 -10.20 5.97 36.19
N LEU A 452 -11.35 6.53 35.79
CA LEU A 452 -11.63 6.98 34.43
C LEU A 452 -12.38 8.31 34.47
N PHE A 453 -12.18 9.16 33.47
CA PHE A 453 -13.02 10.33 33.29
C PHE A 453 -13.36 10.59 31.81
N ALA A 454 -14.51 11.21 31.59
CA ALA A 454 -14.98 11.64 30.28
C ALA A 454 -15.54 13.07 30.37
N ILE A 455 -15.60 13.74 29.22
CA ILE A 455 -16.28 15.02 29.05
C ILE A 455 -17.37 14.88 28.00
N ASP A 456 -18.52 15.51 28.21
CA ASP A 456 -19.57 15.62 27.20
C ASP A 456 -19.47 16.94 26.41
N ALA A 457 -20.38 17.13 25.45
CA ALA A 457 -20.41 18.33 24.60
C ALA A 457 -20.67 19.65 25.36
N ASN A 458 -21.06 19.59 26.64
CA ASN A 458 -21.32 20.74 27.50
C ASN A 458 -20.20 20.96 28.54
N ASP A 459 -19.06 20.30 28.38
CA ASP A 459 -17.92 20.28 29.31
C ASP A 459 -18.27 19.76 30.72
N TYR A 460 -19.31 18.94 30.88
CA TYR A 460 -19.51 18.24 32.15
C TYR A 460 -18.50 17.11 32.30
N ILE A 461 -17.88 17.04 33.48
CA ILE A 461 -16.87 16.05 33.84
C ILE A 461 -17.57 14.85 34.47
N TYR A 462 -17.43 13.68 33.84
CA TYR A 462 -17.92 12.40 34.36
C TYR A 462 -16.74 11.67 34.95
N SER A 463 -16.78 11.40 36.26
CA SER A 463 -15.71 10.72 37.00
C SER A 463 -16.18 9.35 37.45
N PHE A 464 -15.48 8.30 37.03
CA PHE A 464 -15.70 6.93 37.46
C PHE A 464 -14.80 6.58 38.65
N VAL A 465 -15.41 6.11 39.73
CA VAL A 465 -14.72 5.67 40.94
C VAL A 465 -15.30 4.32 41.37
N SER A 466 -14.43 3.34 41.61
CA SER A 466 -14.83 2.04 42.15
C SER A 466 -13.96 1.59 43.33
N ASN A 467 -14.62 1.13 44.39
CA ASN A 467 -14.01 0.47 45.54
C ASN A 467 -14.72 -0.87 45.80
N THR A 468 -16.02 -0.83 46.12
CA THR A 468 -16.92 -2.00 46.23
C THR A 468 -18.15 -1.91 45.31
N GLU A 469 -18.54 -0.69 44.95
CA GLU A 469 -19.62 -0.36 44.00
C GLU A 469 -19.05 0.61 42.96
N ALA A 470 -19.44 0.45 41.69
CA ALA A 470 -19.09 1.40 40.64
C ALA A 470 -20.01 2.63 40.71
N LYS A 471 -19.45 3.83 40.83
CA LYS A 471 -20.23 5.08 40.83
C LYS A 471 -19.71 6.08 39.81
N ILE A 472 -20.61 6.89 39.28
CA ILE A 472 -20.29 8.05 38.46
C ILE A 472 -20.64 9.31 39.23
N TYR A 473 -19.69 10.24 39.23
CA TYR A 473 -19.90 11.61 39.68
C TYR A 473 -19.86 12.54 38.48
N VAL A 474 -20.86 13.41 38.34
CA VAL A 474 -20.92 14.39 37.26
C VAL A 474 -20.80 15.78 37.85
N HIS A 475 -19.82 16.52 37.35
CA HIS A 475 -19.47 17.86 37.80
C HIS A 475 -19.40 18.84 36.64
N ASN A 476 -19.56 20.12 36.93
CA ASN A 476 -19.20 21.16 35.97
C ASN A 476 -17.71 21.52 36.09
N ILE A 477 -17.22 22.35 35.17
CA ILE A 477 -15.81 22.80 35.15
C ILE A 477 -15.40 23.65 36.36
N GLU A 478 -16.36 24.17 37.15
CA GLU A 478 -16.06 24.84 38.43
C GLU A 478 -15.99 23.87 39.61
N GLY A 479 -16.18 22.57 39.37
CA GLY A 479 -16.13 21.52 40.41
C GLY A 479 -17.42 21.33 41.19
N ARG A 480 -18.52 22.02 40.82
CA ARG A 480 -19.83 21.84 41.46
C ARG A 480 -20.46 20.53 41.03
N LYS A 481 -20.98 19.78 42.00
CA LYS A 481 -21.64 18.50 41.76
C LYS A 481 -23.01 18.71 41.13
N ILE A 482 -23.23 18.10 39.98
CA ILE A 482 -24.50 18.12 39.25
C ILE A 482 -25.35 16.91 39.63
N ARG A 483 -24.75 15.71 39.62
CA ARG A 483 -25.40 14.44 39.98
C ARG A 483 -24.38 13.37 40.36
N GLU A 484 -24.85 12.36 41.09
CA GLU A 484 -24.14 11.09 41.29
C GLU A 484 -25.14 9.95 41.16
N PHE A 485 -24.66 8.79 40.71
CA PHE A 485 -25.47 7.58 40.60
C PHE A 485 -24.58 6.33 40.58
N ASP A 486 -25.18 5.21 40.98
CA ASP A 486 -24.55 3.90 40.92
C ASP A 486 -24.63 3.34 39.50
N LEU A 487 -23.59 2.65 39.04
CA LEU A 487 -23.54 2.00 37.73
C LEU A 487 -23.99 0.55 37.84
N GLU A 488 -25.03 0.20 37.09
CA GLU A 488 -25.41 -1.19 36.85
C GLU A 488 -24.47 -1.79 35.79
N LEU A 489 -23.40 -2.46 36.23
CA LEU A 489 -22.52 -3.24 35.35
C LEU A 489 -23.03 -4.68 35.24
N LYS A 490 -23.16 -5.19 34.02
CA LYS A 490 -23.52 -6.60 33.77
C LYS A 490 -22.30 -7.45 33.47
N ASP A 491 -22.29 -8.68 33.97
CA ASP A 491 -21.28 -9.70 33.66
C ASP A 491 -19.82 -9.29 33.97
N ILE A 492 -19.63 -8.39 34.95
CA ILE A 492 -18.30 -7.91 35.40
C ILE A 492 -18.21 -8.00 36.92
N ASN A 493 -17.14 -8.61 37.42
CA ASN A 493 -16.80 -8.61 38.84
C ASN A 493 -15.62 -7.66 39.09
N ILE A 494 -15.91 -6.46 39.59
CA ILE A 494 -14.90 -5.40 39.80
C ILE A 494 -13.87 -5.80 40.87
N SER A 495 -14.23 -6.70 41.79
CA SER A 495 -13.35 -7.12 42.90
C SER A 495 -12.20 -8.06 42.50
N GLU A 496 -12.24 -8.65 41.30
CA GLU A 496 -11.26 -9.64 40.83
C GLU A 496 -10.40 -9.14 39.64
N GLU A 497 -10.74 -7.99 39.03
CA GLU A 497 -10.04 -7.48 37.84
C GLU A 497 -9.05 -6.34 38.16
N ASN A 498 -7.75 -6.66 38.22
CA ASN A 498 -6.65 -5.68 38.29
C ASN A 498 -6.49 -4.80 37.01
N GLY A 499 -7.47 -4.80 36.10
CA GLY A 499 -7.36 -4.29 34.72
C GLY A 499 -8.09 -2.99 34.40
N ILE A 500 -8.71 -2.31 35.38
CA ILE A 500 -9.55 -1.11 35.15
C ILE A 500 -8.79 0.02 34.41
N PHE A 501 -7.48 0.13 34.58
CA PHE A 501 -6.65 1.12 33.87
C PHE A 501 -6.63 0.96 32.34
N GLN A 502 -7.06 -0.20 31.81
CA GLN A 502 -7.17 -0.45 30.37
C GLN A 502 -8.56 -0.07 29.81
N TRP A 503 -9.52 0.30 30.67
CA TRP A 503 -10.87 0.67 30.25
C TRP A 503 -10.87 2.09 29.62
N ASP A 504 -11.91 2.39 28.85
CA ASP A 504 -12.17 3.76 28.38
C ASP A 504 -13.63 4.14 28.60
N MET A 505 -13.90 5.44 28.72
CA MET A 505 -15.25 5.96 28.97
C MET A 505 -15.53 7.17 28.09
N LYS A 506 -16.71 7.21 27.46
CA LYS A 506 -17.24 8.38 26.74
C LYS A 506 -18.63 8.73 27.26
N ALA A 507 -19.01 10.00 27.15
CA ALA A 507 -20.36 10.48 27.43
C ALA A 507 -20.91 11.20 26.21
N ASP A 508 -22.16 10.91 25.82
CA ASP A 508 -22.83 11.62 24.72
C ASP A 508 -23.46 12.94 25.17
N SER A 509 -23.95 13.73 24.20
CA SER A 509 -24.59 15.04 24.46
C SER A 509 -25.84 14.97 25.36
N LYS A 510 -26.44 13.78 25.51
CA LYS A 510 -27.60 13.54 26.38
C LYS A 510 -27.20 13.02 27.76
N GLY A 511 -25.92 12.72 27.97
CA GLY A 511 -25.35 12.22 29.20
C GLY A 511 -25.52 10.71 29.41
N ASN A 512 -25.74 9.94 28.34
CA ASN A 512 -25.55 8.48 28.39
C ASN A 512 -24.05 8.17 28.37
N ILE A 513 -23.67 7.07 29.01
CA ILE A 513 -22.28 6.66 29.20
C ILE A 513 -22.00 5.41 28.39
N TYR A 514 -20.86 5.43 27.70
CA TYR A 514 -20.31 4.30 26.97
C TYR A 514 -19.05 3.87 27.69
N LEU A 515 -19.05 2.67 28.23
CA LEU A 515 -17.94 2.12 28.99
C LEU A 515 -17.34 0.94 28.23
N LEU A 516 -16.09 1.10 27.78
CA LEU A 516 -15.35 0.09 27.06
C LEU A 516 -14.54 -0.73 28.06
N ILE A 517 -14.84 -2.03 28.12
CA ILE A 517 -14.16 -3.01 28.94
C ILE A 517 -13.41 -3.97 28.02
N PRO A 518 -12.06 -3.93 27.98
CA PRO A 518 -11.26 -4.91 27.26
C PRO A 518 -11.28 -6.26 27.99
N GLN A 519 -11.36 -7.36 27.25
CA GLN A 519 -11.11 -8.72 27.75
C GLN A 519 -10.11 -9.41 26.83
N ALA A 520 -9.42 -10.45 27.33
CA ALA A 520 -8.26 -11.06 26.68
C ALA A 520 -8.44 -11.46 25.20
N GLN A 521 -9.67 -11.73 24.74
CA GLN A 521 -9.97 -12.06 23.34
C GLN A 521 -11.19 -11.33 22.74
N GLN A 522 -11.91 -10.52 23.54
CA GLN A 522 -13.13 -9.84 23.11
C GLN A 522 -13.32 -8.57 23.97
N ALA A 523 -13.44 -7.40 23.37
CA ALA A 523 -13.81 -6.20 24.09
C ALA A 523 -15.34 -6.04 24.13
N THR A 524 -15.87 -5.35 25.14
CA THR A 524 -17.29 -5.03 25.23
C THR A 524 -17.50 -3.56 25.53
N ILE A 525 -18.55 -2.97 24.95
CA ILE A 525 -19.00 -1.61 25.30
C ILE A 525 -20.36 -1.74 26.00
N GLN A 526 -20.43 -1.33 27.26
CA GLN A 526 -21.69 -1.20 27.99
C GLN A 526 -22.24 0.20 27.80
N VAL A 527 -23.47 0.28 27.30
CA VAL A 527 -24.24 1.53 27.12
C VAL A 527 -25.14 1.69 28.33
N ILE A 528 -25.00 2.83 29.00
CA ILE A 528 -25.61 3.11 30.29
C ILE A 528 -26.36 4.43 30.19
N ASP A 529 -27.59 4.46 30.68
CA ASP A 529 -28.41 5.67 30.62
C ASP A 529 -27.96 6.73 31.64
N THR A 530 -28.65 7.86 31.61
CA THR A 530 -28.41 9.01 32.49
C THR A 530 -28.66 8.76 33.98
N GLU A 531 -29.30 7.63 34.33
CA GLU A 531 -29.62 7.20 35.70
C GLU A 531 -28.69 6.07 36.19
N GLY A 532 -27.73 5.63 35.35
CA GLY A 532 -26.81 4.56 35.69
C GLY A 532 -27.31 3.15 35.37
N LYS A 533 -28.45 3.02 34.67
CA LYS A 533 -29.01 1.71 34.32
C LYS A 533 -28.40 1.16 33.04
N HIS A 534 -28.15 -0.15 33.03
CA HIS A 534 -27.66 -0.85 31.85
C HIS A 534 -28.72 -0.86 30.76
N MET A 535 -28.39 -0.30 29.59
CA MET A 535 -29.27 -0.34 28.42
C MET A 535 -28.95 -1.52 27.52
N LYS A 536 -27.67 -1.66 27.16
CA LYS A 536 -27.20 -2.62 26.16
C LYS A 536 -25.70 -2.90 26.28
N THR A 537 -25.27 -4.09 25.83
CA THR A 537 -23.85 -4.41 25.61
C THR A 537 -23.58 -4.64 24.11
N LEU A 538 -22.52 -4.01 23.60
CA LEU A 538 -21.95 -4.25 22.27
C LEU A 538 -20.72 -5.15 22.45
N LYS A 539 -20.60 -6.20 21.65
CA LYS A 539 -19.43 -7.10 21.67
C LYS A 539 -18.54 -6.83 20.48
N LEU A 540 -17.24 -6.72 20.71
CA LEU A 540 -16.22 -6.40 19.73
C LEU A 540 -15.17 -7.50 19.73
N ASP A 541 -14.98 -8.15 18.58
CA ASP A 541 -14.07 -9.26 18.44
C ASP A 541 -12.64 -8.76 18.25
N GLY A 542 -11.93 -8.52 19.35
CA GLY A 542 -10.54 -8.07 19.36
C GLY A 542 -10.28 -6.97 20.38
N TYR A 543 -9.08 -6.41 20.33
CA TYR A 543 -8.75 -5.22 21.10
C TYR A 543 -9.43 -4.01 20.46
N ALA A 544 -10.04 -3.12 21.26
CA ALA A 544 -10.87 -2.06 20.72
C ALA A 544 -10.57 -0.70 21.32
N PHE A 545 -10.86 0.35 20.54
CA PHE A 545 -10.98 1.74 20.97
C PHE A 545 -12.34 2.28 20.58
N MET A 546 -12.76 3.37 21.23
CA MET A 546 -13.99 4.06 20.89
C MET A 546 -13.85 5.57 20.87
N GLU A 547 -14.59 6.22 19.97
CA GLU A 547 -14.76 7.67 19.93
C GLU A 547 -16.20 8.04 19.56
N LEU A 548 -16.62 9.24 19.94
CA LEU A 548 -17.94 9.80 19.58
C LEU A 548 -17.76 11.00 18.64
N ASP A 549 -18.60 11.10 17.61
CA ASP A 549 -18.71 12.34 16.82
C ASP A 549 -19.72 13.34 17.41
N GLU A 550 -19.81 14.51 16.79
CA GLU A 550 -20.72 15.59 17.18
C GLU A 550 -22.21 15.23 17.08
N GLU A 551 -22.56 14.12 16.42
CA GLU A 551 -23.93 13.60 16.30
C GLU A 551 -24.20 12.43 17.27
N ASP A 552 -23.30 12.19 18.22
CA ASP A 552 -23.32 11.06 19.17
C ASP A 552 -23.27 9.68 18.47
N ASN A 553 -22.71 9.59 17.27
CA ASN A 553 -22.44 8.30 16.64
C ASN A 553 -21.14 7.71 17.23
N LEU A 554 -21.15 6.40 17.44
CA LEU A 554 -20.04 5.66 17.99
C LEU A 554 -19.13 5.15 16.89
N TYR A 555 -17.86 5.52 16.96
CA TYR A 555 -16.79 4.88 16.22
C TYR A 555 -16.16 3.82 17.10
N THR A 556 -15.99 2.63 16.54
CA THR A 556 -15.21 1.55 17.16
C THR A 556 -14.04 1.23 16.26
N ILE A 557 -12.82 1.22 16.80
CA ILE A 557 -11.61 0.79 16.11
C ILE A 557 -11.19 -0.53 16.71
N VAL A 558 -11.35 -1.63 15.97
CA VAL A 558 -11.10 -3.00 16.46
C VAL A 558 -9.90 -3.61 15.76
N TYR A 559 -8.94 -4.08 16.56
CA TYR A 559 -7.75 -4.81 16.15
C TYR A 559 -7.92 -6.30 16.44
N LYS A 560 -7.92 -7.12 15.38
CA LYS A 560 -7.95 -8.59 15.46
C LYS A 560 -6.88 -9.19 14.54
N ASP A 561 -7.29 -9.72 13.39
CA ASP A 561 -6.43 -10.12 12.27
C ASP A 561 -6.14 -8.95 11.31
N LYS A 562 -7.01 -7.93 11.36
CA LYS A 562 -7.02 -6.69 10.59
C LYS A 562 -7.53 -5.56 11.47
N VAL A 563 -7.39 -4.32 11.00
CA VAL A 563 -8.00 -3.16 11.67
C VAL A 563 -9.35 -2.86 11.04
N TYR A 564 -10.38 -2.78 11.87
CA TYR A 564 -11.73 -2.43 11.50
C TYR A 564 -12.10 -1.09 12.12
N ILE A 565 -12.53 -0.12 11.32
CA ILE A 565 -13.09 1.14 11.81
C ILE A 565 -14.56 1.15 11.44
N THR A 566 -15.43 1.12 12.45
CA THR A 566 -16.88 1.01 12.24
C THR A 566 -17.58 2.23 12.81
N LYS A 567 -18.42 2.88 12.00
CA LYS A 567 -19.32 3.95 12.44
C LYS A 567 -20.71 3.37 12.65
N GLN A 568 -21.27 3.51 13.83
CA GLN A 568 -22.58 2.98 14.17
C GLN A 568 -23.38 3.89 15.10
N ASN A 569 -24.71 3.78 15.05
CA ASN A 569 -25.57 4.35 16.06
C ASN A 569 -25.63 3.40 17.26
N PRO A 570 -25.13 3.81 18.44
CA PRO A 570 -24.98 2.88 19.54
C PRO A 570 -26.30 2.54 20.25
N LEU A 571 -27.39 3.28 19.98
CA LEU A 571 -28.72 3.05 20.57
C LEU A 571 -29.68 2.29 19.65
N LYS A 572 -29.43 2.28 18.33
CA LYS A 572 -30.34 1.71 17.31
C LYS A 572 -29.79 0.48 16.59
N ASP A 573 -28.57 0.05 16.91
CA ASP A 573 -27.88 -1.08 16.25
C ASP A 573 -27.70 -0.92 14.74
N GLU A 574 -27.66 0.33 14.30
CA GLU A 574 -27.52 0.68 12.90
C GLU A 574 -26.04 0.97 12.61
N ILE A 575 -25.39 0.06 11.88
CA ILE A 575 -24.03 0.30 11.36
C ILE A 575 -24.17 1.13 10.07
N PHE A 576 -23.58 2.33 10.06
CA PHE A 576 -23.60 3.20 8.90
C PHE A 576 -22.60 2.72 7.84
N TRP A 577 -21.39 2.38 8.25
CA TRP A 577 -20.35 1.79 7.42
C TRP A 577 -19.23 1.18 8.27
N GLU A 578 -18.42 0.34 7.65
CA GLU A 578 -17.23 -0.26 8.23
C GLU A 578 -16.08 -0.14 7.21
N TYR A 579 -14.88 0.18 7.68
CA TYR A 579 -13.65 0.19 6.91
C TYR A 579 -12.76 -0.94 7.40
N GLN A 580 -12.10 -1.63 6.49
CA GLN A 580 -11.22 -2.76 6.78
C GLN A 580 -9.85 -2.46 6.18
N ASP A 581 -8.82 -2.53 7.00
CA ASP A 581 -7.44 -2.35 6.60
C ASP A 581 -6.65 -3.67 6.72
N ASP A 582 -5.96 -4.06 5.65
CA ASP A 582 -5.26 -5.33 5.51
C ASP A 582 -3.89 -5.35 6.25
N LYS A 583 -3.83 -4.79 7.46
CA LYS A 583 -2.65 -4.72 8.36
C LYS A 583 -1.66 -3.58 8.06
N ASN A 584 -2.12 -2.45 7.53
CA ASN A 584 -1.27 -1.28 7.37
C ASN A 584 -1.09 -0.46 8.66
N LEU A 585 -2.10 -0.46 9.52
CA LEU A 585 -1.99 0.12 10.86
C LEU A 585 -1.21 -0.84 11.78
N SER A 586 -0.12 -0.35 12.36
CA SER A 586 0.51 -1.04 13.49
C SER A 586 -0.43 -1.02 14.71
N TYR A 587 -0.06 -1.69 15.80
CA TYR A 587 -0.90 -1.76 17.00
C TYR A 587 -1.25 -0.34 17.46
N ILE A 588 -2.54 0.01 17.43
CA ILE A 588 -3.01 1.33 17.82
C ILE A 588 -2.97 1.39 19.35
N HIS A 589 -2.42 2.46 19.91
CA HIS A 589 -2.44 2.69 21.35
C HIS A 589 -3.52 3.70 21.77
N ASN A 590 -3.90 4.61 20.86
CA ASN A 590 -4.83 5.67 21.18
C ASN A 590 -5.51 6.20 19.91
N ALA A 591 -6.75 6.67 20.04
CA ALA A 591 -7.56 7.20 18.94
C ALA A 591 -8.31 8.44 19.41
N VAL A 592 -8.40 9.46 18.56
CA VAL A 592 -9.04 10.74 18.87
C VAL A 592 -9.85 11.22 17.68
N TYR A 593 -11.11 11.57 17.88
CA TYR A 593 -11.93 12.21 16.87
C TYR A 593 -11.70 13.73 16.86
N SER A 594 -11.46 14.29 15.68
CA SER A 594 -11.35 15.74 15.47
C SER A 594 -12.64 16.30 14.89
N LYS A 595 -13.23 17.27 15.60
CA LYS A 595 -14.44 17.97 15.15
C LYS A 595 -14.18 18.93 13.98
N GLN A 596 -12.95 19.42 13.83
CA GLN A 596 -12.60 20.43 12.84
C GLN A 596 -12.63 19.87 11.42
N ASP A 597 -12.01 18.71 11.22
CA ASP A 597 -11.82 18.07 9.91
C ASP A 597 -12.51 16.70 9.82
N LYS A 598 -13.36 16.37 10.81
CA LYS A 598 -14.17 15.15 10.86
C LYS A 598 -13.35 13.89 10.57
N SER A 599 -12.18 13.81 11.18
CA SER A 599 -11.22 12.72 10.95
C SER A 599 -10.86 12.03 12.27
N ILE A 600 -10.44 10.77 12.19
CA ILE A 600 -9.94 10.02 13.36
C ILE A 600 -8.43 10.03 13.30
N TYR A 601 -7.80 10.57 14.33
CA TYR A 601 -6.36 10.52 14.53
C TYR A 601 -6.03 9.27 15.33
N LEU A 602 -5.01 8.54 14.92
CA LEU A 602 -4.61 7.25 15.46
C LEU A 602 -3.13 7.31 15.84
N ALA A 603 -2.80 7.06 17.10
CA ALA A 603 -1.41 6.91 17.53
C ALA A 603 -1.00 5.44 17.46
N GLU A 604 0.09 5.20 16.75
CA GLU A 604 0.70 3.90 16.53
C GLU A 604 1.71 3.58 17.65
N LEU A 605 1.52 2.46 18.35
CA LEU A 605 2.30 2.08 19.54
C LEU A 605 3.80 1.96 19.25
N ASN A 606 4.18 1.41 18.09
CA ASN A 606 5.54 0.97 17.81
C ASN A 606 6.32 1.85 16.83
N SER A 607 5.61 2.69 16.06
CA SER A 607 6.24 3.49 15.01
C SER A 607 6.47 4.95 15.40
N SER A 608 6.06 5.35 16.61
CA SER A 608 6.04 6.75 17.04
C SER A 608 5.26 7.65 16.05
N ASN A 609 4.28 7.10 15.32
CA ASN A 609 3.54 7.86 14.31
C ASN A 609 2.14 8.23 14.80
N ILE A 610 1.65 9.37 14.34
CA ILE A 610 0.22 9.71 14.38
C ILE A 610 -0.28 9.73 12.95
N SER A 611 -1.31 8.92 12.70
CA SER A 611 -1.96 8.73 11.42
C SER A 611 -3.36 9.33 11.46
N LYS A 612 -3.75 10.05 10.40
CA LYS A 612 -5.08 10.61 10.21
C LYS A 612 -5.88 9.72 9.27
N PHE A 613 -7.00 9.20 9.75
CA PHE A 613 -8.01 8.51 8.97
C PHE A 613 -9.11 9.49 8.57
N ASP A 614 -9.14 9.84 7.29
CA ASP A 614 -10.11 10.74 6.70
C ASP A 614 -11.41 9.99 6.39
N LEU A 615 -12.51 10.43 7.00
CA LEU A 615 -13.78 9.70 6.94
C LEU A 615 -14.48 9.79 5.57
N GLU A 616 -14.19 10.81 4.76
CA GLU A 616 -14.83 11.01 3.46
C GLU A 616 -14.17 10.16 2.36
N SER A 617 -12.84 10.23 2.29
CA SER A 617 -12.03 9.46 1.35
C SER A 617 -11.82 8.01 1.80
N GLN A 618 -12.02 7.73 3.10
CA GLN A 618 -11.58 6.49 3.75
C GLN A 618 -10.08 6.24 3.57
N GLY A 619 -9.31 7.33 3.43
CA GLY A 619 -7.87 7.30 3.29
C GLY A 619 -7.20 7.39 4.66
N LEU A 620 -6.12 6.63 4.83
CA LEU A 620 -5.26 6.69 6.00
C LEU A 620 -3.94 7.38 5.63
N TYR A 621 -3.59 8.44 6.35
CA TYR A 621 -2.44 9.29 6.06
C TYR A 621 -1.55 9.42 7.29
N LYS A 622 -0.28 9.03 7.20
CA LYS A 622 0.70 9.32 8.25
C LYS A 622 1.02 10.81 8.25
N ILE A 623 0.70 11.52 9.34
CA ILE A 623 0.83 12.98 9.41
C ILE A 623 1.99 13.43 10.29
N ILE A 624 2.30 12.69 11.35
CA ILE A 624 3.37 13.04 12.28
C ILE A 624 4.22 11.81 12.54
N ASN A 625 5.54 11.96 12.35
CA ASN A 625 6.54 11.06 12.89
C ASN A 625 7.18 11.74 14.11
N MET A 626 6.92 11.22 15.31
CA MET A 626 7.37 11.82 16.56
C MET A 626 8.89 11.81 16.70
N ASP A 627 9.57 10.78 16.19
CA ASP A 627 11.03 10.68 16.25
C ASP A 627 11.67 11.84 15.46
N SER A 628 11.12 12.18 14.29
CA SER A 628 11.51 13.36 13.51
C SER A 628 11.14 14.67 14.23
N LEU A 629 9.92 14.75 14.75
CA LEU A 629 9.36 15.97 15.34
C LEU A 629 10.13 16.43 16.58
N LEU A 630 10.63 15.48 17.39
CA LEU A 630 11.33 15.74 18.66
C LEU A 630 12.85 15.56 18.56
N SER A 631 13.40 15.43 17.35
CA SER A 631 14.78 14.99 17.08
C SER A 631 15.91 15.80 17.71
N GLN A 632 15.65 17.02 18.21
CA GLN A 632 16.63 17.83 18.95
C GLN A 632 16.83 17.37 20.42
N LYS A 633 16.01 16.42 20.90
CA LYS A 633 16.06 15.85 22.25
C LYS A 633 16.39 14.35 22.16
N ASN A 634 17.10 13.80 23.14
CA ASN A 634 17.57 12.41 23.10
C ASN A 634 16.37 11.43 23.04
N ILE A 635 16.19 10.73 21.92
CA ILE A 635 14.91 10.11 21.52
C ILE A 635 14.63 8.81 22.30
N TYR A 636 15.64 8.21 22.95
CA TYR A 636 15.47 7.08 23.88
C TYR A 636 14.62 7.41 25.11
N GLU A 637 14.48 8.71 25.39
CA GLU A 637 13.81 9.18 26.57
C GLU A 637 12.30 9.35 26.32
N PHE A 638 11.82 9.69 25.14
CA PHE A 638 10.45 10.17 25.00
C PHE A 638 9.47 9.11 24.47
N PHE A 639 8.36 8.88 25.19
CA PHE A 639 7.24 8.09 24.69
C PHE A 639 5.91 8.79 24.88
N LEU A 640 5.03 8.64 23.88
CA LEU A 640 3.69 9.22 23.89
C LEU A 640 2.83 8.48 24.93
N ARG A 641 2.35 9.20 25.93
CA ARG A 641 1.41 8.70 26.95
C ARG A 641 -0.04 8.89 26.53
N ASP A 642 -0.34 10.08 26.00
CA ASP A 642 -1.68 10.43 25.53
C ASP A 642 -1.57 11.54 24.48
N PHE A 643 -2.59 11.69 23.65
CA PHE A 643 -2.69 12.83 22.76
C PHE A 643 -4.14 13.25 22.59
N THR A 644 -4.36 14.50 22.20
CA THR A 644 -5.69 14.97 21.85
C THR A 644 -5.66 16.03 20.77
N VAL A 645 -6.81 16.30 20.17
CA VAL A 645 -6.99 17.32 19.13
C VAL A 645 -8.08 18.27 19.61
N ASN A 646 -7.77 19.56 19.72
CA ASN A 646 -8.77 20.55 20.11
C ASN A 646 -9.70 20.92 18.94
N ASN A 647 -10.66 21.81 19.20
CA ASN A 647 -11.64 22.23 18.18
C ASN A 647 -11.02 23.02 17.01
N ASP A 648 -9.80 23.55 17.16
CA ASP A 648 -9.06 24.29 16.14
C ASP A 648 -8.05 23.44 15.36
N GLY A 649 -7.97 22.14 15.66
CA GLY A 649 -7.05 21.20 15.02
C GLY A 649 -5.62 21.22 15.55
N HIS A 650 -5.37 21.91 16.66
CA HIS A 650 -4.10 21.77 17.37
C HIS A 650 -4.02 20.41 18.02
N ILE A 651 -2.91 19.71 17.77
CA ILE A 651 -2.65 18.39 18.34
C ILE A 651 -1.80 18.60 19.59
N TYR A 652 -2.28 18.14 20.74
CA TYR A 652 -1.54 18.19 21.99
C TYR A 652 -1.00 16.80 22.29
N LEU A 653 0.29 16.74 22.62
CA LEU A 653 1.01 15.49 22.90
C LEU A 653 1.47 15.51 24.35
N TYR A 654 1.06 14.51 25.11
CA TYR A 654 1.58 14.26 26.45
C TYR A 654 2.66 13.19 26.38
N ILE A 655 3.89 13.59 26.68
CA ILE A 655 5.10 12.80 26.41
C ILE A 655 5.88 12.63 27.69
N ASN A 656 6.29 11.41 28.00
CA ASN A 656 7.07 11.08 29.19
C ASN A 656 8.53 10.80 28.81
N ASN A 657 9.47 11.35 29.57
CA ASN A 657 10.90 11.09 29.51
C ASN A 657 11.28 9.89 30.40
N ARG A 658 11.83 8.82 29.84
CA ARG A 658 12.22 7.58 30.53
C ARG A 658 13.36 7.76 31.51
N LYS A 659 14.29 8.69 31.27
CA LYS A 659 15.50 8.87 32.08
C LYS A 659 15.21 9.56 33.41
N ASP A 660 14.42 10.62 33.37
CA ASP A 660 14.09 11.40 34.57
C ASP A 660 12.63 11.23 35.03
N SER A 661 11.83 10.44 34.31
CA SER A 661 10.39 10.24 34.53
C SER A 661 9.57 11.53 34.50
N ILE A 662 10.10 12.61 33.91
CA ILE A 662 9.40 13.88 33.76
C ILE A 662 8.53 13.82 32.52
N SER A 663 7.27 14.24 32.65
CA SER A 663 6.38 14.36 31.51
C SER A 663 6.18 15.82 31.10
N SER A 664 6.23 16.05 29.79
CA SER A 664 6.08 17.34 29.12
C SER A 664 4.85 17.32 28.22
N LEU A 665 4.26 18.49 28.02
CA LEU A 665 3.15 18.71 27.10
C LEU A 665 3.66 19.48 25.88
N TYR A 666 3.32 19.03 24.68
CA TYR A 666 3.67 19.70 23.43
C TYR A 666 2.42 20.07 22.65
N ARG A 667 2.41 21.25 22.05
CA ARG A 667 1.44 21.65 21.03
C ARG A 667 2.07 21.49 19.66
N VAL A 668 1.44 20.71 18.79
CA VAL A 668 1.82 20.58 17.40
C VAL A 668 0.92 21.45 16.56
N SER A 669 1.55 22.37 15.84
CA SER A 669 0.89 23.23 14.87
C SER A 669 1.24 22.78 13.46
N SER A 670 0.28 22.95 12.55
CA SER A 670 0.49 22.70 11.13
C SER A 670 0.70 24.02 10.39
N LYS A 671 1.72 24.09 9.55
CA LYS A 671 2.03 25.24 8.71
C LYS A 671 1.91 24.84 7.25
N LYS A 672 0.94 25.42 6.55
CA LYS A 672 0.79 25.25 5.10
C LYS A 672 1.91 26.02 4.41
N ILE A 673 2.84 25.30 3.78
CA ILE A 673 3.88 25.87 2.95
C ILE A 673 3.31 25.95 1.53
N HIS A 674 3.08 27.19 1.06
CA HIS A 674 2.78 27.44 -0.35
C HIS A 674 4.11 27.41 -1.09
N ILE A 675 4.25 26.46 -2.01
CA ILE A 675 5.47 26.35 -2.81
C ILE A 675 5.13 26.86 -4.21
N GLU A 676 5.72 27.99 -4.60
CA GLU A 676 5.62 28.53 -5.97
C GLU A 676 6.50 27.72 -6.95
N ASP A 677 6.27 27.87 -8.26
CA ASP A 677 6.97 27.14 -9.35
C ASP A 677 8.47 26.96 -9.07
N GLY A 678 8.92 25.71 -8.86
CA GLY A 678 10.34 25.40 -8.59
C GLY A 678 10.66 24.16 -7.74
N ILE A 679 9.66 23.37 -7.30
CA ILE A 679 9.90 22.13 -6.54
C ILE A 679 10.74 21.15 -7.35
N LYS A 680 11.78 20.61 -6.72
CA LYS A 680 12.53 19.46 -7.24
C LYS A 680 11.96 18.19 -6.63
N GLU A 681 11.38 17.34 -7.46
CA GLU A 681 10.78 16.08 -7.03
C GLU A 681 11.76 14.94 -7.27
N LEU A 682 12.29 14.38 -6.19
CA LEU A 682 13.07 13.15 -6.19
C LEU A 682 12.15 11.97 -5.93
N THR A 683 12.37 10.86 -6.61
CA THR A 683 11.71 9.59 -6.34
C THR A 683 12.71 8.59 -5.79
N ILE A 684 12.37 7.95 -4.67
CA ILE A 684 13.11 6.84 -4.09
C ILE A 684 12.26 5.59 -4.17
N SER A 685 12.72 4.58 -4.91
CA SER A 685 12.07 3.27 -4.88
C SER A 685 12.70 2.36 -3.85
N VAL A 686 11.87 1.78 -3.00
CA VAL A 686 12.29 0.86 -1.94
C VAL A 686 11.45 -0.40 -1.94
N ARG A 687 12.09 -1.54 -1.66
CA ARG A 687 11.37 -2.80 -1.43
C ARG A 687 10.55 -2.73 -0.15
N TYR A 688 11.00 -1.94 0.82
CA TYR A 688 10.36 -1.68 2.09
C TYR A 688 10.86 -0.32 2.61
N LEU A 689 10.02 0.49 3.27
CA LEU A 689 10.48 1.74 3.89
C LEU A 689 11.00 1.47 5.30
N SER A 690 12.30 1.67 5.52
CA SER A 690 12.90 1.56 6.85
C SER A 690 12.58 2.78 7.72
N SER A 691 12.48 2.60 9.04
CA SER A 691 12.29 3.74 9.96
C SER A 691 13.43 4.74 9.88
N THR A 692 14.65 4.29 9.53
CA THR A 692 15.80 5.18 9.33
C THR A 692 15.61 6.05 8.09
N LEU A 693 15.17 5.47 6.98
CA LEU A 693 14.89 6.23 5.76
C LEU A 693 13.70 7.17 5.94
N GLU A 694 12.63 6.71 6.60
CA GLU A 694 11.47 7.55 6.95
C GLU A 694 11.91 8.76 7.78
N TYR A 695 12.71 8.54 8.84
CA TYR A 695 13.27 9.61 9.66
C TYR A 695 14.13 10.58 8.85
N ALA A 696 15.02 10.06 8.00
CA ALA A 696 15.91 10.87 7.18
C ALA A 696 15.16 11.72 6.15
N ILE A 697 14.15 11.16 5.46
CA ILE A 697 13.33 11.90 4.50
C ILE A 697 12.61 13.05 5.20
N ASN A 698 11.93 12.77 6.32
CA ASN A 698 11.22 13.79 7.09
C ASN A 698 12.15 14.94 7.50
N LYS A 699 13.36 14.61 7.94
CA LYS A 699 14.32 15.61 8.39
C LYS A 699 14.92 16.41 7.23
N PHE A 700 15.34 15.72 6.16
CA PHE A 700 15.91 16.35 4.97
C PHE A 700 14.92 17.32 4.32
N GLU A 701 13.68 16.90 4.15
CA GLU A 701 12.61 17.72 3.60
C GLU A 701 12.26 18.97 4.44
N ASN A 702 12.52 18.92 5.75
CA ASN A 702 12.35 20.05 6.65
C ASN A 702 13.49 21.07 6.51
N GLU A 703 14.71 20.60 6.22
CA GLU A 703 15.90 21.42 5.99
C GLU A 703 15.95 21.97 4.55
N HIS A 704 15.36 21.24 3.60
CA HIS A 704 15.31 21.55 2.17
C HIS A 704 13.84 21.65 1.67
N PRO A 705 13.12 22.74 2.00
CA PRO A 705 11.70 22.88 1.65
C PRO A 705 11.44 23.00 0.13
N ASP A 706 12.47 23.22 -0.68
CA ASP A 706 12.44 23.23 -2.15
C ASP A 706 12.53 21.83 -2.78
N ILE A 707 12.80 20.80 -1.96
CA ILE A 707 12.91 19.40 -2.39
C ILE A 707 11.74 18.59 -1.80
N VAL A 708 11.17 17.72 -2.62
CA VAL A 708 10.18 16.72 -2.22
C VAL A 708 10.68 15.34 -2.62
N ILE A 709 10.63 14.40 -1.69
CA ILE A 709 11.05 13.01 -1.85
C ILE A 709 9.81 12.12 -1.89
N ASN A 710 9.44 11.71 -3.09
CA ASN A 710 8.40 10.73 -3.35
C ASN A 710 8.92 9.32 -3.09
N ILE A 711 8.15 8.51 -2.36
CA ILE A 711 8.52 7.13 -2.03
C ILE A 711 7.68 6.16 -2.86
N ASP A 712 8.32 5.38 -3.73
CA ASP A 712 7.72 4.21 -4.39
C ASP A 712 8.03 2.97 -3.56
N ASN A 713 7.22 2.74 -2.51
CA ASN A 713 7.35 1.58 -1.62
C ASN A 713 6.52 0.39 -2.13
N HIS A 714 7.17 -0.77 -2.26
CA HIS A 714 6.54 -1.98 -2.79
C HIS A 714 6.14 -2.98 -1.70
N ASN A 715 6.43 -2.71 -0.42
CA ASN A 715 6.07 -3.55 0.74
C ASN A 715 6.32 -5.05 0.49
N ALA A 716 7.52 -5.37 0.04
CA ALA A 716 7.94 -6.70 -0.37
C ALA A 716 8.20 -7.68 0.80
N PHE A 717 7.77 -7.35 2.01
CA PHE A 717 8.06 -8.11 3.22
C PHE A 717 6.78 -8.47 3.98
N SER A 718 6.62 -9.74 4.36
CA SER A 718 5.60 -10.24 5.27
C SER A 718 6.28 -10.81 6.52
N TRP A 719 5.95 -10.26 7.69
CA TRP A 719 6.59 -10.64 8.94
C TRP A 719 6.16 -12.02 9.42
N LEU A 720 7.11 -12.74 10.02
CA LEU A 720 6.86 -13.96 10.77
C LEU A 720 6.58 -13.60 12.24
N THR A 721 5.49 -14.08 12.83
CA THR A 721 5.19 -13.91 14.26
C THR A 721 5.40 -15.24 14.97
N SER A 722 5.77 -15.18 16.25
CA SER A 722 5.97 -16.36 17.12
C SER A 722 4.74 -17.28 17.17
N ASP A 723 3.56 -16.70 16.96
CA ASP A 723 2.28 -17.37 17.15
C ASP A 723 1.79 -18.07 15.87
N MET A 724 2.51 -17.89 14.74
CA MET A 724 2.19 -18.54 13.48
C MET A 724 2.60 -20.01 13.51
N THR A 725 1.72 -20.85 12.97
CA THR A 725 2.08 -22.23 12.67
C THR A 725 3.18 -22.28 11.60
N TYR A 726 3.93 -23.38 11.55
CA TYR A 726 4.96 -23.60 10.53
C TYR A 726 4.42 -23.45 9.09
N GLU A 727 3.18 -23.86 8.83
CA GLU A 727 2.57 -23.68 7.49
C GLU A 727 2.24 -22.21 7.19
N GLU A 728 1.83 -21.43 8.18
CA GLU A 728 1.54 -20.00 8.02
C GLU A 728 2.84 -19.20 7.83
N SER A 729 3.89 -19.55 8.57
CA SER A 729 5.20 -18.93 8.40
C SER A 729 5.80 -19.25 7.03
N LEU A 730 5.63 -20.48 6.55
CA LEU A 730 6.05 -20.86 5.21
C LEU A 730 5.32 -20.04 4.13
N LYS A 731 3.99 -19.91 4.21
CA LYS A 731 3.19 -19.11 3.27
C LYS A 731 3.58 -17.63 3.28
N ALA A 732 3.83 -17.06 4.45
CA ALA A 732 4.26 -15.66 4.59
C ALA A 732 5.66 -15.45 3.98
N SER A 733 6.57 -16.42 4.14
CA SER A 733 7.89 -16.39 3.52
C SER A 733 7.81 -16.49 1.99
N GLU A 734 7.00 -17.40 1.45
CA GLU A 734 6.75 -17.52 0.01
C GLU A 734 6.12 -16.25 -0.59
N GLU A 735 5.18 -15.63 0.12
CA GLU A 735 4.58 -14.36 -0.30
C GLU A 735 5.59 -13.23 -0.33
N SER A 736 6.47 -13.14 0.67
CA SER A 736 7.54 -12.15 0.72
C SER A 736 8.51 -12.31 -0.44
N ALA A 737 8.96 -13.55 -0.70
CA ALA A 737 9.81 -13.87 -1.83
C ALA A 737 9.18 -13.47 -3.17
N ARG A 738 7.87 -13.74 -3.34
CA ARG A 738 7.13 -13.32 -4.54
C ARG A 738 7.09 -11.80 -4.70
N LYS A 739 6.73 -11.06 -3.64
CA LYS A 739 6.66 -9.59 -3.71
C LYS A 739 8.04 -8.96 -3.96
N ALA A 740 9.10 -9.54 -3.39
CA ALA A 740 10.46 -9.09 -3.61
C ALA A 740 10.91 -9.32 -5.07
N ASN A 741 10.52 -10.44 -5.67
CA ASN A 741 10.72 -10.68 -7.10
C ASN A 741 9.94 -9.67 -7.97
N ASP A 742 8.67 -9.39 -7.63
CA ASP A 742 7.86 -8.39 -8.35
C ASP A 742 8.52 -6.99 -8.30
N PHE A 743 9.09 -6.62 -7.15
CA PHE A 743 9.88 -5.39 -6.99
C PHE A 743 11.09 -5.38 -7.95
N VAL A 744 11.91 -6.43 -7.95
CA VAL A 744 13.08 -6.55 -8.84
C VAL A 744 12.68 -6.45 -10.31
N GLN A 745 11.60 -7.11 -10.74
CA GLN A 745 11.11 -7.05 -12.12
C GLN A 745 10.61 -5.65 -12.50
N LYS A 746 9.87 -4.98 -11.62
CA LYS A 746 9.37 -3.62 -11.85
C LYS A 746 10.52 -2.61 -11.97
N ILE A 747 11.50 -2.65 -11.06
CA ILE A 747 12.69 -1.79 -11.12
C ILE A 747 13.49 -2.04 -12.39
N ASN A 748 13.75 -3.31 -12.74
CA ASN A 748 14.44 -3.65 -13.99
C ASN A 748 13.76 -3.03 -15.21
N ALA A 749 12.43 -3.15 -15.32
CA ALA A 749 11.67 -2.58 -16.42
C ALA A 749 11.70 -1.03 -16.44
N GLN A 750 11.59 -0.39 -15.27
CA GLN A 750 11.64 1.07 -15.13
C GLN A 750 13.02 1.62 -15.51
N MET A 751 14.10 1.03 -14.99
CA MET A 751 15.48 1.44 -15.28
C MET A 751 15.81 1.28 -16.78
N LEU A 752 15.38 0.18 -17.42
CA LEU A 752 15.64 -0.04 -18.85
C LEU A 752 14.82 0.87 -19.79
N THR A 753 13.67 1.36 -19.34
CA THR A 753 12.80 2.26 -20.13
C THR A 753 13.08 3.75 -19.88
N GLY A 754 14.08 4.07 -19.06
CA GLY A 754 14.43 5.43 -18.65
C GLY A 754 13.38 6.12 -17.80
N LYS A 755 12.56 5.33 -17.10
CA LYS A 755 11.55 5.79 -16.13
C LYS A 755 11.89 5.29 -14.72
N GLY A 756 13.16 5.01 -14.47
CA GLY A 756 13.66 4.61 -13.16
C GLY A 756 13.51 5.73 -12.14
N PRO A 757 13.45 5.41 -10.83
CA PRO A 757 13.51 6.41 -9.77
C PRO A 757 14.85 7.15 -9.80
N ASP A 758 14.94 8.27 -9.08
CA ASP A 758 16.19 9.02 -8.93
C ASP A 758 17.17 8.29 -8.03
N ILE A 759 16.67 7.71 -6.93
CA ILE A 759 17.41 6.89 -5.98
C ILE A 759 16.71 5.54 -5.83
N LEU A 760 17.48 4.47 -5.65
CA LEU A 760 16.93 3.14 -5.44
C LEU A 760 17.65 2.39 -4.32
N LEU A 761 16.86 1.71 -3.48
CA LEU A 761 17.39 0.69 -2.57
C LEU A 761 17.80 -0.53 -3.39
N ILE A 762 19.08 -0.86 -3.35
CA ILE A 762 19.76 -1.81 -4.22
C ILE A 762 20.24 -3.06 -3.45
N ASP A 763 20.12 -3.11 -2.13
CA ASP A 763 20.57 -4.20 -1.25
C ASP A 763 20.17 -5.62 -1.69
N SER A 764 19.12 -5.73 -2.50
CA SER A 764 18.48 -6.96 -2.97
C SER A 764 18.53 -7.14 -4.50
N ILE A 765 19.18 -6.23 -5.23
CA ILE A 765 19.17 -6.19 -6.69
C ILE A 765 20.62 -6.30 -7.21
N PRO A 766 20.89 -7.10 -8.26
CA PRO A 766 22.24 -7.25 -8.81
C PRO A 766 22.71 -5.98 -9.52
N TYR A 767 23.22 -5.02 -8.76
CA TYR A 767 23.55 -3.68 -9.24
C TYR A 767 24.65 -3.64 -10.30
N ARG A 768 25.54 -4.64 -10.31
CA ARG A 768 26.57 -4.77 -11.34
C ARG A 768 25.99 -4.87 -12.75
N ARG A 769 24.80 -5.48 -12.91
CA ARG A 769 24.08 -5.51 -14.19
C ARG A 769 23.61 -4.12 -14.64
N TYR A 770 23.27 -3.24 -13.70
CA TYR A 770 22.94 -1.85 -13.98
C TYR A 770 24.19 -1.03 -14.27
N ALA A 771 25.27 -1.26 -13.53
CA ALA A 771 26.57 -0.64 -13.75
C ALA A 771 27.11 -0.94 -15.17
N ASP A 772 27.05 -2.20 -15.62
CA ASP A 772 27.47 -2.61 -16.96
C ASP A 772 26.68 -1.93 -18.09
N LYS A 773 25.44 -1.53 -17.81
CA LYS A 773 24.56 -0.78 -18.72
C LYS A 773 24.67 0.74 -18.54
N ASN A 774 25.58 1.21 -17.68
CA ASN A 774 25.73 2.62 -17.28
C ASN A 774 24.43 3.25 -16.77
N LEU A 775 23.64 2.49 -16.01
CA LEU A 775 22.35 2.94 -15.46
C LEU A 775 22.49 3.57 -14.06
N LEU A 776 23.64 3.43 -13.40
CA LEU A 776 23.94 4.02 -12.09
C LEU A 776 25.08 5.03 -12.19
N LEU A 777 25.04 6.08 -11.36
CA LEU A 777 26.14 7.05 -11.23
C LEU A 777 27.35 6.44 -10.51
N ASP A 778 28.52 6.98 -10.83
CA ASP A 778 29.77 6.71 -10.12
C ASP A 778 29.87 7.60 -8.89
N LEU A 779 29.51 7.05 -7.73
CA LEU A 779 29.52 7.74 -6.44
C LEU A 779 30.93 8.05 -5.98
N LYS A 780 31.95 7.30 -6.42
CA LYS A 780 33.35 7.59 -6.09
C LYS A 780 33.79 8.91 -6.70
N ALA A 781 33.39 9.17 -7.95
CA ALA A 781 33.63 10.44 -8.61
C ALA A 781 32.92 11.60 -7.89
N LEU A 782 31.64 11.43 -7.52
CA LEU A 782 30.90 12.45 -6.76
C LEU A 782 31.55 12.76 -5.40
N MET A 783 32.03 11.74 -4.69
CA MET A 783 32.79 11.92 -3.45
C MET A 783 34.13 12.64 -3.62
N GLU A 784 34.73 12.56 -4.81
CA GLU A 784 36.03 13.20 -5.11
C GLU A 784 35.86 14.63 -5.63
N GLU A 785 34.75 14.92 -6.30
CA GLU A 785 34.40 16.25 -6.80
C GLU A 785 33.82 17.17 -5.71
N ASP A 786 33.31 16.60 -4.63
CA ASP A 786 32.66 17.32 -3.53
C ASP A 786 33.63 17.66 -2.39
N ASP A 787 34.10 18.91 -2.34
CA ASP A 787 35.00 19.43 -1.31
C ASP A 787 34.43 19.36 0.13
N SER A 788 33.10 19.23 0.29
CA SER A 788 32.47 19.10 1.61
C SER A 788 32.54 17.68 2.18
N PHE A 789 32.88 16.68 1.36
CA PHE A 789 32.88 15.28 1.74
C PHE A 789 34.25 14.84 2.32
N ASP A 790 34.32 14.70 3.64
CA ASP A 790 35.53 14.19 4.31
C ASP A 790 35.51 12.65 4.44
N LYS A 791 36.27 11.97 3.57
CA LYS A 791 36.43 10.51 3.59
C LYS A 791 36.97 9.96 4.91
N SER A 792 37.69 10.76 5.71
CA SER A 792 38.30 10.30 6.97
C SER A 792 37.26 9.93 8.03
N HIS A 793 36.07 10.53 7.96
CA HIS A 793 34.93 10.25 8.84
C HIS A 793 34.34 8.84 8.63
N TYR A 794 34.70 8.13 7.55
CA TYR A 794 34.05 6.91 7.12
C TYR A 794 34.97 5.69 7.10
N TYR A 795 34.40 4.49 7.22
CA TYR A 795 35.09 3.21 6.94
C TYR A 795 35.23 2.99 5.43
N THR A 796 36.21 3.64 4.80
CA THR A 796 36.40 3.58 3.33
C THR A 796 36.69 2.18 2.82
N ASN A 797 37.28 1.30 3.64
CA ASN A 797 37.50 -0.11 3.29
C ASN A 797 36.20 -0.86 2.95
N ILE A 798 35.07 -0.43 3.52
CA ILE A 798 33.74 -0.96 3.18
C ILE A 798 33.30 -0.50 1.79
N PHE A 799 33.60 0.76 1.43
CA PHE A 799 33.32 1.30 0.10
C PHE A 799 34.22 0.64 -0.95
N ASP A 800 35.51 0.50 -0.65
CA ASP A 800 36.50 -0.14 -1.52
C ASP A 800 36.11 -1.59 -1.84
N ALA A 801 35.57 -2.33 -0.86
CA ALA A 801 35.09 -3.70 -1.05
C ALA A 801 33.84 -3.82 -1.94
N LEU A 802 33.10 -2.72 -2.15
CA LEU A 802 31.92 -2.63 -3.01
C LEU A 802 32.25 -2.07 -4.40
N GLU A 803 33.50 -1.70 -4.67
CA GLU A 803 33.90 -1.23 -6.00
C GLU A 803 33.71 -2.31 -7.07
N TYR A 804 33.33 -1.87 -8.26
CA TYR A 804 33.21 -2.70 -9.44
C TYR A 804 33.76 -1.96 -10.65
N LYS A 805 34.78 -2.55 -11.30
CA LYS A 805 35.52 -1.93 -12.43
C LYS A 805 36.03 -0.52 -12.09
N ASP A 806 36.72 -0.40 -10.95
CA ASP A 806 37.35 0.81 -10.40
C ASP A 806 36.38 1.96 -10.05
N LYS A 807 35.07 1.66 -9.95
CA LYS A 807 34.00 2.63 -9.66
C LYS A 807 33.12 2.17 -8.51
N LEU A 808 32.49 3.12 -7.82
CA LEU A 808 31.52 2.83 -6.75
C LEU A 808 30.11 3.21 -7.22
N TYR A 809 29.20 2.24 -7.28
CA TYR A 809 27.83 2.47 -7.78
C TYR A 809 26.76 2.47 -6.69
N VAL A 810 27.12 2.07 -5.47
CA VAL A 810 26.22 1.88 -4.35
C VAL A 810 26.85 2.45 -3.08
N MET A 811 26.03 3.06 -2.23
CA MET A 811 26.42 3.60 -0.93
C MET A 811 25.79 2.78 0.19
N PRO A 812 26.57 2.03 0.98
CA PRO A 812 26.04 1.31 2.15
C PRO A 812 25.78 2.27 3.31
N LEU A 813 24.64 2.12 3.98
CA LEU A 813 24.34 2.85 5.21
C LEU A 813 24.97 2.20 6.45
N GLY A 814 25.44 0.97 6.35
CA GLY A 814 25.99 0.23 7.47
C GLY A 814 26.44 -1.17 7.08
N PHE A 815 27.02 -1.89 8.02
CA PHE A 815 27.48 -3.25 7.83
C PHE A 815 27.36 -4.06 9.12
N SER A 816 27.53 -5.37 9.03
CA SER A 816 27.62 -6.27 10.18
C SER A 816 28.71 -7.32 9.95
N TYR A 817 29.18 -7.93 11.04
CA TYR A 817 30.27 -8.89 11.01
C TYR A 817 29.77 -10.30 11.35
N PRO A 818 29.67 -11.22 10.37
CA PRO A 818 29.33 -12.61 10.64
C PRO A 818 30.36 -13.26 11.58
N ALA A 819 29.90 -13.78 12.73
CA ALA A 819 30.76 -14.43 13.71
C ALA A 819 30.03 -15.55 14.48
N LEU A 820 30.80 -16.38 15.19
CA LEU A 820 30.30 -17.32 16.18
C LEU A 820 30.31 -16.63 17.55
N LEU A 821 29.13 -16.28 18.05
CA LEU A 821 28.99 -15.84 19.44
C LEU A 821 29.34 -17.02 20.37
N THR A 822 30.13 -16.76 21.40
CA THR A 822 30.76 -17.82 22.18
C THR A 822 30.76 -17.52 23.68
N ASN A 823 30.38 -18.50 24.50
CA ASN A 823 30.56 -18.47 25.94
C ASN A 823 32.04 -18.71 26.28
N THR A 824 32.83 -17.62 26.31
CA THR A 824 34.28 -17.70 26.54
C THR A 824 34.63 -17.98 27.99
N GLY A 825 33.76 -17.60 28.94
CA GLY A 825 33.92 -17.97 30.35
C GLY A 825 33.99 -19.48 30.53
N PHE A 826 33.03 -20.20 29.94
CA PHE A 826 33.01 -21.67 30.01
C PHE A 826 34.23 -22.30 29.31
N LEU A 827 34.67 -21.78 28.16
CA LEU A 827 35.88 -22.27 27.51
C LEU A 827 37.13 -22.13 28.39
N LYS A 828 37.26 -21.00 29.10
CA LYS A 828 38.36 -20.77 30.06
C LYS A 828 38.30 -21.75 31.24
N GLU A 829 37.12 -21.96 31.82
CA GLU A 829 36.91 -22.94 32.90
C GLU A 829 37.32 -24.35 32.47
N GLN A 830 37.01 -24.73 31.23
CA GLN A 830 37.38 -26.03 30.67
C GLN A 830 38.83 -26.10 30.15
N SER A 831 39.61 -25.03 30.29
CA SER A 831 40.98 -24.92 29.75
C SER A 831 41.03 -25.26 28.24
N VAL A 832 40.05 -24.76 27.48
CA VAL A 832 39.94 -24.92 26.03
C VAL A 832 40.31 -23.59 25.37
N GLU A 833 41.46 -23.57 24.69
CA GLU A 833 41.87 -22.40 23.90
C GLU A 833 41.34 -22.54 22.46
N VAL A 834 40.81 -21.43 21.92
CA VAL A 834 40.36 -21.32 20.54
C VAL A 834 41.24 -20.31 19.81
N ASN A 835 41.90 -20.75 18.74
CA ASN A 835 42.59 -19.86 17.82
C ASN A 835 41.77 -19.72 16.54
N ASP A 836 40.95 -18.66 16.48
CA ASP A 836 40.07 -18.40 15.35
C ASP A 836 40.80 -17.85 14.10
N LYS A 837 42.13 -17.71 14.14
CA LYS A 837 42.95 -17.31 13.00
C LYS A 837 43.26 -18.52 12.12
N GLY A 838 42.32 -18.85 11.23
CA GLY A 838 42.50 -19.88 10.20
C GLY A 838 42.19 -21.32 10.66
N TRP A 839 41.35 -21.47 11.67
CA TRP A 839 40.76 -22.76 12.03
C TRP A 839 39.75 -23.25 10.99
N SER A 840 39.65 -24.57 10.87
CA SER A 840 38.77 -25.29 9.95
C SER A 840 37.45 -25.70 10.60
N TRP A 841 36.46 -26.07 9.78
CA TRP A 841 35.21 -26.64 10.30
C TRP A 841 35.44 -27.94 11.08
N GLN A 842 36.50 -28.70 10.79
CA GLN A 842 36.85 -29.88 11.60
C GLN A 842 37.34 -29.47 13.00
N ASP A 843 38.16 -28.42 13.10
CA ASP A 843 38.60 -27.91 14.41
C ASP A 843 37.39 -27.45 15.25
N PHE A 844 36.42 -26.79 14.61
CA PHE A 844 35.15 -26.43 15.26
C PHE A 844 34.40 -27.67 15.77
N LEU A 845 34.22 -28.71 14.94
CA LEU A 845 33.55 -29.95 15.33
C LEU A 845 34.24 -30.64 16.51
N ASP A 846 35.57 -30.69 16.50
CA ASP A 846 36.36 -31.30 17.57
C ASP A 846 36.20 -30.54 18.89
N ILE A 847 36.20 -29.21 18.84
CA ILE A 847 35.99 -28.36 20.01
C ILE A 847 34.54 -28.47 20.51
N ALA A 848 33.55 -28.40 19.62
CA ALA A 848 32.13 -28.51 19.97
C ALA A 848 31.82 -29.84 20.68
N ASN A 849 32.39 -30.95 20.20
CA ASN A 849 32.31 -32.24 20.88
C ASN A 849 33.01 -32.22 22.26
N LYS A 850 34.20 -31.62 22.35
CA LYS A 850 34.98 -31.56 23.61
C LYS A 850 34.27 -30.77 24.71
N VAL A 851 33.55 -29.72 24.35
CA VAL A 851 32.86 -28.83 25.31
C VAL A 851 31.45 -29.28 25.66
N THR A 852 30.90 -30.25 24.93
CA THR A 852 29.60 -30.85 25.24
C THR A 852 29.77 -31.80 26.42
N LYS A 853 29.11 -31.49 27.54
CA LYS A 853 29.31 -32.20 28.81
C LYS A 853 28.06 -32.24 29.67
N ASP A 854 27.90 -33.39 30.33
CA ASP A 854 27.14 -33.61 31.54
C ASP A 854 28.00 -33.17 32.75
N LEU A 855 27.60 -32.09 33.40
CA LEU A 855 28.30 -31.48 34.53
C LEU A 855 27.85 -32.08 35.87
N ASP A 856 26.57 -32.47 36.00
CA ASP A 856 26.01 -32.98 37.25
C ASP A 856 25.99 -34.52 37.37
N GLY A 857 26.28 -35.22 36.27
CA GLY A 857 26.39 -36.67 36.16
C GLY A 857 25.05 -37.39 36.06
N ASP A 858 23.96 -36.71 35.71
CA ASP A 858 22.61 -37.28 35.63
C ASP A 858 22.37 -38.13 34.36
N GLY A 859 23.32 -38.15 33.42
CA GLY A 859 23.25 -38.88 32.17
C GLY A 859 22.70 -38.06 31.00
N THR A 860 22.45 -36.77 31.19
CA THR A 860 22.10 -35.80 30.15
C THR A 860 23.15 -34.68 30.11
N ASN A 861 23.45 -34.13 28.94
CA ASN A 861 24.42 -33.03 28.90
C ASN A 861 23.75 -31.75 29.37
N ASP A 862 24.42 -31.00 30.27
CA ASP A 862 24.01 -29.66 30.69
C ASP A 862 24.45 -28.59 29.70
N ILE A 863 25.64 -28.81 29.09
CA ILE A 863 26.26 -27.89 28.15
C ILE A 863 26.45 -28.59 26.81
N TYR A 864 26.10 -27.87 25.74
CA TYR A 864 26.18 -28.33 24.36
C TYR A 864 27.04 -27.39 23.51
N GLY A 865 27.67 -27.93 22.48
CA GLY A 865 28.47 -27.16 21.54
C GLY A 865 27.68 -26.09 20.79
N MET A 866 26.46 -26.39 20.34
CA MET A 866 25.61 -25.44 19.59
C MET A 866 24.10 -25.71 19.80
N PRO A 867 23.18 -24.79 19.48
CA PRO A 867 21.76 -25.06 19.57
C PRO A 867 21.28 -25.87 18.36
N THR A 868 20.05 -26.39 18.41
CA THR A 868 19.38 -26.93 17.23
C THR A 868 19.13 -25.83 16.21
N ILE A 869 19.77 -25.96 15.06
CA ILE A 869 19.60 -25.10 13.88
C ILE A 869 19.12 -25.98 12.74
N VAL A 870 18.06 -25.57 12.04
CA VAL A 870 17.61 -26.34 10.87
C VAL A 870 18.71 -26.30 9.79
N PRO A 871 18.98 -27.42 9.09
CA PRO A 871 20.10 -27.49 8.14
C PRO A 871 20.08 -26.39 7.08
N GLU A 872 18.89 -25.96 6.64
CA GLU A 872 18.69 -24.84 5.73
C GLU A 872 19.28 -23.53 6.26
N ASN A 873 19.03 -23.20 7.52
CA ASN A 873 19.48 -21.95 8.14
C ASN A 873 20.97 -22.02 8.47
N LEU A 874 21.44 -23.18 8.94
CA LEU A 874 22.87 -23.42 9.13
C LEU A 874 23.64 -23.23 7.82
N PHE A 875 23.13 -23.79 6.73
CA PHE A 875 23.69 -23.56 5.40
C PHE A 875 23.74 -22.08 5.04
N LYS A 876 22.68 -21.29 5.31
CA LYS A 876 22.67 -19.84 5.04
C LYS A 876 23.74 -19.08 5.82
N TYR A 877 23.89 -19.37 7.11
CA TYR A 877 24.93 -18.73 7.94
C TYR A 877 26.33 -19.02 7.42
N ILE A 878 26.59 -20.28 7.06
CA ILE A 878 27.90 -20.70 6.58
C ILE A 878 28.14 -20.16 5.17
N TYR A 879 27.22 -20.37 4.23
CA TYR A 879 27.31 -19.92 2.85
C TYR A 879 27.50 -18.40 2.76
N GLY A 880 26.74 -17.62 3.53
CA GLY A 880 26.86 -16.16 3.56
C GLY A 880 28.19 -15.65 4.13
N SER A 881 28.90 -16.48 4.91
CA SER A 881 30.19 -16.15 5.53
C SER A 881 31.40 -16.73 4.79
N LEU A 882 31.20 -17.37 3.63
CA LEU A 882 32.31 -17.90 2.82
C LEU A 882 33.15 -16.78 2.19
N ASP A 883 34.47 -17.01 2.18
CA ASP A 883 35.47 -16.14 1.57
C ASP A 883 35.52 -16.24 0.03
N LYS A 884 34.69 -17.10 -0.57
CA LYS A 884 34.71 -17.42 -2.01
C LYS A 884 33.28 -17.50 -2.54
N SER A 885 33.04 -16.78 -3.64
CA SER A 885 31.79 -16.88 -4.39
C SER A 885 31.80 -18.09 -5.33
N PHE A 886 30.66 -18.78 -5.43
CA PHE A 886 30.41 -19.83 -6.41
C PHE A 886 29.90 -19.31 -7.75
N VAL A 887 29.78 -18.00 -7.91
CA VAL A 887 29.32 -17.35 -9.15
C VAL A 887 30.37 -16.34 -9.61
N ASP A 888 30.82 -16.50 -10.85
CA ASP A 888 31.55 -15.47 -11.56
C ASP A 888 30.54 -14.57 -12.27
N TYR A 889 30.24 -13.43 -11.63
CA TYR A 889 29.26 -12.48 -12.13
C TYR A 889 29.72 -11.70 -13.37
N GLU A 890 31.01 -11.73 -13.73
CA GLU A 890 31.49 -11.11 -14.98
C GLU A 890 31.24 -12.03 -16.18
N THR A 891 31.46 -13.33 -16.01
CA THR A 891 31.26 -14.31 -17.09
C THR A 891 29.89 -14.99 -17.06
N GLY A 892 29.14 -14.86 -15.97
CA GLY A 892 27.87 -15.55 -15.72
C GLY A 892 28.02 -17.06 -15.47
N LYS A 893 29.25 -17.53 -15.22
CA LYS A 893 29.53 -18.93 -14.92
C LYS A 893 29.30 -19.24 -13.44
N ALA A 894 28.78 -20.42 -13.15
CA ALA A 894 28.57 -20.89 -11.79
C ALA A 894 29.37 -22.18 -11.52
N TYR A 895 29.74 -22.39 -10.27
CA TYR A 895 30.63 -23.48 -9.82
C TYR A 895 30.01 -24.32 -8.70
N PHE A 896 28.68 -24.39 -8.64
CA PHE A 896 27.97 -25.13 -7.60
C PHE A 896 28.16 -26.65 -7.70
N ALA A 897 28.47 -27.21 -8.88
CA ALA A 897 28.79 -28.64 -9.03
C ALA A 897 30.21 -29.03 -8.57
N SER A 898 30.91 -28.14 -7.84
CA SER A 898 32.22 -28.43 -7.28
C SER A 898 32.13 -29.32 -6.03
N GLU A 899 33.17 -30.11 -5.76
CA GLU A 899 33.27 -30.92 -4.54
C GLU A 899 33.11 -30.06 -3.27
N GLU A 900 33.68 -28.86 -3.27
CA GLU A 900 33.59 -27.89 -2.16
C GLU A 900 32.14 -27.54 -1.78
N PHE A 901 31.27 -27.28 -2.76
CA PHE A 901 29.87 -26.96 -2.50
C PHE A 901 29.07 -28.20 -2.06
N ILE A 902 29.35 -29.36 -2.66
CA ILE A 902 28.71 -30.63 -2.31
C ILE A 902 29.06 -31.02 -0.86
N ASP A 903 30.33 -30.83 -0.47
CA ASP A 903 30.81 -31.09 0.88
C ASP A 903 30.19 -30.13 1.89
N LEU A 904 29.98 -28.86 1.54
CA LEU A 904 29.23 -27.90 2.35
C LEU A 904 27.80 -28.40 2.65
N LEU A 905 27.07 -28.87 1.63
CA LEU A 905 25.71 -29.42 1.82
C LEU A 905 25.71 -30.61 2.76
N LYS A 906 26.65 -31.54 2.57
CA LYS A 906 26.80 -32.74 3.41
C LYS A 906 27.17 -32.36 4.84
N MET A 907 28.10 -31.42 5.01
CA MET A 907 28.55 -30.93 6.32
C MET A 907 27.39 -30.34 7.11
N CYS A 908 26.60 -29.42 6.53
CA CYS A 908 25.45 -28.82 7.23
C CYS A 908 24.41 -29.87 7.64
N LYS A 909 24.15 -30.87 6.79
CA LYS A 909 23.22 -31.96 7.09
C LYS A 909 23.70 -32.87 8.23
N ASN A 910 24.99 -33.16 8.27
CA ASN A 910 25.57 -34.03 9.29
C ASN A 910 25.70 -33.28 10.62
N MET A 911 26.18 -32.04 10.58
CA MET A 911 26.39 -31.21 11.78
C MET A 911 25.12 -31.05 12.62
N SER A 912 23.96 -30.89 11.99
CA SER A 912 22.67 -30.77 12.69
C SER A 912 22.23 -32.06 13.41
N GLN A 913 22.93 -33.18 13.20
CA GLN A 913 22.63 -34.50 13.79
C GLN A 913 23.69 -34.93 14.82
N GLU A 914 24.70 -34.11 15.05
CA GLU A 914 25.79 -34.43 15.97
C GLU A 914 25.34 -34.34 17.44
N SER A 915 25.98 -35.10 18.32
CA SER A 915 25.63 -35.16 19.74
C SER A 915 25.90 -33.86 20.51
N PHE A 916 26.70 -32.94 19.95
CA PHE A 916 26.94 -31.62 20.53
C PHE A 916 25.83 -30.60 20.24
N VAL A 917 24.81 -30.97 19.47
CA VAL A 917 23.64 -30.12 19.20
C VAL A 917 22.64 -30.27 20.34
N ASN A 918 22.25 -29.14 20.96
CA ASN A 918 21.28 -29.13 22.04
C ASN A 918 19.86 -29.45 21.49
N PRO A 919 19.21 -30.56 21.92
CA PRO A 919 17.89 -30.92 21.43
C PRO A 919 16.77 -30.03 21.99
N ASP A 920 17.00 -29.36 23.12
CA ASP A 920 16.00 -28.60 23.87
C ASP A 920 16.09 -27.09 23.64
N THR A 921 17.10 -26.63 22.89
CA THR A 921 17.31 -25.21 22.55
C THR A 921 17.42 -25.05 21.05
N SER A 922 16.56 -24.21 20.47
CA SER A 922 16.49 -23.91 19.03
C SER A 922 17.01 -22.52 18.72
N GLU A 923 17.45 -22.27 17.48
CA GLU A 923 18.02 -20.98 17.04
C GLU A 923 17.11 -19.74 17.25
N GLY A 924 15.79 -19.96 17.37
CA GLY A 924 14.79 -18.92 17.57
C GLY A 924 14.53 -18.57 19.04
N ASP A 925 15.08 -19.35 19.98
CA ASP A 925 14.84 -19.13 21.40
C ASP A 925 15.54 -17.86 21.91
N ILE A 926 14.86 -17.16 22.83
CA ILE A 926 15.38 -15.90 23.41
C ILE A 926 16.51 -16.21 24.40
N ASN A 927 16.40 -17.33 25.11
CA ASN A 927 17.40 -17.81 26.06
C ASN A 927 18.15 -19.01 25.45
N MET A 928 19.46 -18.86 25.31
CA MET A 928 20.40 -19.83 24.75
C MET A 928 21.37 -20.35 25.82
N GLY A 929 20.95 -20.33 27.09
CA GLY A 929 21.72 -20.94 28.17
C GLY A 929 22.04 -22.40 27.90
N GLY A 930 23.22 -22.85 28.31
CA GLY A 930 23.67 -24.22 28.07
C GLY A 930 24.28 -24.46 26.68
N VAL A 931 24.52 -23.41 25.90
CA VAL A 931 25.17 -23.50 24.58
C VAL A 931 26.51 -22.75 24.56
N VAL A 932 27.53 -23.33 23.91
CA VAL A 932 28.86 -22.72 23.82
C VAL A 932 29.04 -21.85 22.58
N PHE A 933 28.61 -22.29 21.39
CA PHE A 933 28.76 -21.56 20.12
C PHE A 933 27.40 -21.27 19.47
N LEU A 934 27.20 -20.03 19.02
CA LEU A 934 26.00 -19.58 18.35
C LEU A 934 26.36 -18.79 17.06
N PRO A 935 26.07 -19.35 15.87
CA PRO A 935 26.09 -18.61 14.62
C PRO A 935 25.29 -17.30 14.71
N SER A 936 25.94 -16.17 14.44
CA SER A 936 25.32 -14.84 14.54
C SER A 936 25.93 -13.82 13.58
N SER A 937 25.31 -12.64 13.51
CA SER A 937 25.91 -11.45 12.90
C SER A 937 26.10 -10.39 13.98
N ILE A 938 27.36 -10.01 14.21
CA ILE A 938 27.72 -9.00 15.20
C ILE A 938 27.49 -7.63 14.58
N ASN A 939 26.57 -6.91 15.20
CA ASN A 939 26.32 -5.48 14.96
C ASN A 939 26.54 -4.70 16.26
N ASP A 940 26.51 -3.36 16.19
CA ASP A 940 26.82 -2.52 17.36
C ASP A 940 25.83 -2.72 18.52
N PHE A 941 24.59 -3.15 18.26
CA PHE A 941 23.61 -3.45 19.31
C PHE A 941 23.84 -4.81 19.97
N SER A 942 24.22 -5.81 19.17
CA SER A 942 24.29 -7.21 19.61
C SER A 942 25.25 -7.41 20.79
N ILE A 943 26.37 -6.67 20.83
CA ILE A 943 27.41 -6.80 21.86
C ILE A 943 26.82 -6.67 23.27
N PHE A 944 25.83 -5.80 23.46
CA PHE A 944 25.25 -5.50 24.76
C PHE A 944 24.20 -6.51 25.23
N ILE A 945 23.54 -7.21 24.30
CA ILE A 945 22.47 -8.19 24.61
C ILE A 945 22.99 -9.62 24.74
N ASN A 946 24.20 -9.90 24.24
CA ASN A 946 24.69 -11.25 24.05
C ASN A 946 24.88 -12.05 25.35
N ASN A 947 25.30 -11.40 26.45
CA ASN A 947 25.38 -12.02 27.77
C ASN A 947 24.00 -12.52 28.24
N GLY A 948 22.96 -11.69 28.08
CA GLY A 948 21.58 -12.07 28.39
C GLY A 948 21.09 -13.22 27.53
N ARG A 949 21.40 -13.19 26.23
CA ARG A 949 21.03 -14.23 25.28
C ARG A 949 21.69 -15.58 25.60
N MET A 950 22.98 -15.60 25.93
CA MET A 950 23.70 -16.85 26.27
C MET A 950 23.60 -17.24 27.74
N ASN A 951 22.96 -16.42 28.59
CA ASN A 951 22.85 -16.64 30.03
C ASN A 951 24.24 -16.87 30.69
N ALA A 952 25.20 -16.00 30.37
CA ALA A 952 26.60 -16.15 30.79
C ALA A 952 27.29 -14.80 31.08
N ASP A 953 28.19 -14.80 32.08
CA ASP A 953 28.93 -13.60 32.50
C ASP A 953 30.03 -13.19 31.51
N GLU A 954 30.64 -14.13 30.80
CA GLU A 954 31.71 -13.84 29.86
C GLU A 954 31.41 -14.41 28.47
N VAL A 955 30.96 -13.52 27.58
CA VAL A 955 30.62 -13.84 26.20
C VAL A 955 31.49 -13.04 25.24
N SER A 956 32.09 -13.68 24.24
CA SER A 956 32.78 -12.99 23.15
C SER A 956 32.36 -13.61 21.82
N PHE A 957 33.06 -13.30 20.74
CA PHE A 957 32.77 -13.84 19.42
C PHE A 957 34.05 -14.24 18.69
N PHE A 958 33.98 -15.33 17.92
CA PHE A 958 35.07 -15.81 17.08
C PHE A 958 34.72 -15.72 15.60
N ARG A 959 35.72 -15.58 14.74
CA ARG A 959 35.50 -15.66 13.29
C ARG A 959 34.95 -17.04 12.91
N TYR A 960 34.05 -17.10 11.92
CA TYR A 960 33.67 -18.38 11.30
C TYR A 960 34.91 -19.14 10.79
N PRO A 961 34.92 -20.48 10.88
CA PRO A 961 35.99 -21.28 10.32
C PRO A 961 36.19 -21.00 8.82
N THR A 962 37.44 -20.79 8.41
CA THR A 962 37.81 -20.52 7.02
C THR A 962 39.15 -21.14 6.66
N LEU A 963 39.31 -21.52 5.39
CA LEU A 963 40.57 -21.98 4.80
C LEU A 963 41.51 -20.81 4.44
N ASN A 964 41.01 -19.57 4.38
CA ASN A 964 41.80 -18.39 3.97
C ASN A 964 41.86 -17.33 5.09
N SER A 965 43.06 -17.09 5.62
CA SER A 965 43.28 -16.12 6.69
C SER A 965 43.33 -14.65 6.25
N THR A 966 43.30 -14.37 4.94
CA THR A 966 43.50 -13.00 4.40
C THR A 966 42.22 -12.24 4.07
N THR A 967 41.16 -12.95 3.68
CA THR A 967 39.83 -12.36 3.43
C THR A 967 39.19 -11.99 4.77
N HIS A 968 38.48 -10.87 4.86
CA HIS A 968 37.73 -10.47 6.05
C HIS A 968 36.31 -10.06 5.64
N ASN A 969 35.36 -10.96 5.87
CA ASN A 969 33.99 -10.83 5.38
C ASN A 969 33.13 -9.92 6.24
N PHE A 970 32.23 -9.19 5.58
CA PHE A 970 31.13 -8.48 6.21
C PHE A 970 29.85 -8.65 5.40
N ALA A 971 28.71 -8.48 6.08
CA ALA A 971 27.42 -8.34 5.42
C ALA A 971 27.07 -6.86 5.30
N SER A 972 26.74 -6.43 4.09
CA SER A 972 26.29 -5.06 3.84
C SER A 972 24.87 -4.86 4.36
N GLY A 973 24.61 -3.70 5.00
CA GLY A 973 23.26 -3.26 5.33
C GLY A 973 22.54 -2.67 4.11
N GLU A 974 21.58 -1.77 4.35
CA GLU A 974 20.90 -1.06 3.26
C GLU A 974 21.89 -0.33 2.35
N MET A 975 21.75 -0.51 1.03
CA MET A 975 22.60 0.11 0.01
C MET A 975 21.75 0.91 -0.97
N TYR A 976 22.16 2.13 -1.26
CA TYR A 976 21.44 3.02 -2.19
C TYR A 976 22.29 3.37 -3.39
N GLY A 977 21.70 3.36 -4.59
CA GLY A 977 22.34 3.85 -5.81
C GLY A 977 21.55 5.01 -6.41
N ILE A 978 22.24 5.85 -7.18
CA ILE A 978 21.64 6.97 -7.90
C ILE A 978 21.51 6.60 -9.38
N ASN A 979 20.33 6.78 -9.94
CA ASN A 979 20.08 6.55 -11.36
C ASN A 979 20.85 7.57 -12.21
N SER A 980 21.67 7.06 -13.14
CA SER A 980 22.47 7.89 -14.05
C SER A 980 21.67 8.88 -14.92
N GLN A 981 20.39 8.58 -15.14
CA GLN A 981 19.47 9.34 -16.00
C GLN A 981 18.62 10.35 -15.24
N THR A 982 18.75 10.46 -13.91
CA THR A 982 18.05 11.50 -13.14
C THR A 982 18.43 12.90 -13.60
N GLU A 983 17.44 13.80 -13.58
CA GLU A 983 17.63 15.25 -13.79
C GLU A 983 18.11 15.95 -12.50
N HIS A 984 18.02 15.29 -11.34
CA HIS A 984 18.27 15.82 -9.99
C HIS A 984 19.51 15.19 -9.33
N LYS A 985 20.63 15.18 -10.04
CA LYS A 985 21.86 14.46 -9.61
C LYS A 985 22.48 15.04 -8.34
N GLU A 986 22.53 16.36 -8.26
CA GLU A 986 23.12 17.07 -7.12
C GLU A 986 22.26 16.84 -5.87
N GLU A 987 20.94 16.96 -6.00
CA GLU A 987 20.00 16.78 -4.89
C GLU A 987 19.95 15.31 -4.43
N ALA A 988 20.03 14.36 -5.36
CA ALA A 988 20.14 12.95 -5.03
C ALA A 988 21.44 12.65 -4.27
N TRP A 989 22.56 13.26 -4.67
CA TRP A 989 23.84 13.12 -3.96
C TRP A 989 23.80 13.75 -2.57
N GLU A 990 23.25 14.95 -2.42
CA GLU A 990 23.04 15.59 -1.12
C GLU A 990 22.22 14.70 -0.18
N PHE A 991 21.16 14.06 -0.67
CA PHE A 991 20.37 13.14 0.14
C PHE A 991 21.16 11.88 0.53
N ILE A 992 21.97 11.30 -0.36
CA ILE A 992 22.84 10.16 -0.03
C ILE A 992 23.87 10.55 1.04
N LYS A 993 24.50 11.73 0.95
CA LYS A 993 25.40 12.25 2.00
C LYS A 993 24.67 12.40 3.32
N PHE A 994 23.46 12.93 3.28
CA PHE A 994 22.63 13.10 4.46
C PHE A 994 22.30 11.75 5.13
N LEU A 995 21.99 10.70 4.36
CA LEU A 995 21.75 9.36 4.90
C LEU A 995 22.97 8.74 5.61
N ILE A 996 24.19 9.10 5.19
CA ILE A 996 25.43 8.65 5.84
C ILE A 996 26.02 9.67 6.82
N SER A 997 25.31 10.76 7.10
CA SER A 997 25.74 11.76 8.07
C SER A 997 25.81 11.18 9.49
N GLU A 998 26.57 11.84 10.35
CA GLU A 998 26.62 11.51 11.79
C GLU A 998 25.21 11.48 12.39
N GLU A 999 24.42 12.51 12.08
CA GLU A 999 23.10 12.71 12.64
C GLU A 999 22.11 11.59 12.28
N ILE A 1000 22.04 11.22 11.00
CA ILE A 1000 21.15 10.13 10.58
C ILE A 1000 21.66 8.77 11.05
N GLN A 1001 22.98 8.53 11.06
CA GLN A 1001 23.52 7.24 11.46
C GLN A 1001 23.53 7.02 12.99
N CYS A 1002 23.45 8.09 13.78
CA CYS A 1002 23.16 8.04 15.21
C CYS A 1002 21.71 7.64 15.52
N TYR A 1003 20.83 7.55 14.49
CA TYR A 1003 19.44 7.18 14.72
C TYR A 1003 19.30 5.82 15.40
N GLN A 1004 18.53 5.82 16.48
CA GLN A 1004 18.45 4.75 17.44
C GLN A 1004 17.98 3.40 16.90
N LYS A 1005 17.01 3.39 15.97
CA LYS A 1005 16.44 2.17 15.39
C LYS A 1005 17.32 1.59 14.27
N LYS A 1006 18.52 2.14 14.05
CA LYS A 1006 19.53 1.57 13.16
C LYS A 1006 20.41 0.62 13.96
N PHE A 1007 20.32 -0.69 13.69
CA PHE A 1007 21.07 -1.69 14.46
C PHE A 1007 22.44 -2.06 13.88
N ASP A 1008 22.64 -1.88 12.57
CA ASP A 1008 23.91 -2.13 11.91
C ASP A 1008 25.02 -1.22 12.41
N ILE A 1009 26.27 -1.64 12.16
CA ILE A 1009 27.46 -0.81 12.39
C ILE A 1009 27.43 0.35 11.38
N PRO A 1010 27.36 1.62 11.84
CA PRO A 1010 27.44 2.79 10.98
C PRO A 1010 28.72 2.81 10.14
N VAL A 1011 28.63 3.24 8.88
CA VAL A 1011 29.82 3.55 8.08
C VAL A 1011 30.50 4.84 8.56
N ASN A 1012 29.76 5.73 9.23
CA ASN A 1012 30.29 6.91 9.91
C ASN A 1012 30.89 6.54 11.27
N LYS A 1013 32.20 6.77 11.44
CA LYS A 1013 32.95 6.38 12.63
C LYS A 1013 32.48 7.09 13.89
N LYS A 1014 32.20 8.39 13.79
CA LYS A 1014 31.76 9.21 14.93
C LYS A 1014 30.35 8.83 15.39
N ALA A 1015 29.45 8.54 14.45
CA ALA A 1015 28.11 8.03 14.78
C ALA A 1015 28.18 6.71 15.57
N ARG A 1016 29.10 5.82 15.16
CA ARG A 1016 29.36 4.58 15.89
C ARG A 1016 29.84 4.84 17.32
N GLU A 1017 30.81 5.73 17.50
CA GLU A 1017 31.35 6.07 18.83
C GLU A 1017 30.25 6.59 19.77
N ILE A 1018 29.40 7.50 19.28
CA ILE A 1018 28.27 8.05 20.05
C ILE A 1018 27.30 6.94 20.46
N LYS A 1019 26.88 6.10 19.49
CA LYS A 1019 25.96 4.99 19.77
C LYS A 1019 26.51 4.00 20.78
N ILE A 1020 27.79 3.68 20.70
CA ILE A 1020 28.44 2.79 21.65
C ILE A 1020 28.44 3.40 23.06
N GLN A 1021 28.76 4.68 23.19
CA GLN A 1021 28.77 5.38 24.48
C GLN A 1021 27.37 5.42 25.12
N ASP A 1022 26.35 5.78 24.34
CA ASP A 1022 24.96 5.84 24.81
C ASP A 1022 24.49 4.46 25.30
N ARG A 1023 24.75 3.41 24.53
CA ARG A 1023 24.38 2.03 24.90
C ARG A 1023 25.12 1.52 26.11
N PHE A 1024 26.40 1.85 26.23
CA PHE A 1024 27.18 1.46 27.39
C PHE A 1024 26.59 2.11 28.65
N ALA A 1025 26.22 3.38 28.59
CA ALA A 1025 25.54 4.07 29.69
C ALA A 1025 24.19 3.41 30.04
N ASP A 1026 23.40 3.01 29.06
CA ASP A 1026 22.13 2.28 29.28
C ASP A 1026 22.37 0.95 30.01
N VAL A 1027 23.39 0.20 29.61
CA VAL A 1027 23.78 -1.07 30.26
C VAL A 1027 24.26 -0.83 31.68
N GLU A 1028 25.07 0.20 31.92
CA GLU A 1028 25.50 0.55 33.27
C GLU A 1028 24.31 0.89 34.16
N ASP A 1029 23.34 1.66 33.68
CA ASP A 1029 22.12 1.98 34.43
C ASP A 1029 21.30 0.71 34.74
N MET A 1030 21.09 -0.17 33.76
CA MET A 1030 20.36 -1.42 33.95
C MET A 1030 21.01 -2.30 35.03
N ILE A 1031 22.33 -2.51 34.95
CA ILE A 1031 23.07 -3.32 35.91
C ILE A 1031 23.02 -2.68 37.30
N ASN A 1032 23.26 -1.37 37.40
CA ASN A 1032 23.28 -0.66 38.68
C ASN A 1032 21.91 -0.61 39.36
N LYS A 1033 20.83 -0.42 38.58
CA LYS A 1033 19.48 -0.22 39.10
C LYS A 1033 18.74 -1.52 39.39
N TYR A 1034 18.93 -2.54 38.55
CA TYR A 1034 18.13 -3.76 38.60
C TYR A 1034 18.96 -5.02 38.87
N GLY A 1035 20.30 -4.96 38.82
CA GLY A 1035 21.17 -6.14 38.98
C GLY A 1035 21.01 -7.17 37.85
N ILE A 1036 20.41 -6.77 36.72
CA ILE A 1036 20.13 -7.64 35.58
C ILE A 1036 20.62 -7.00 34.28
N LEU A 1037 20.92 -7.85 33.30
CA LEU A 1037 21.25 -7.47 31.95
C LEU A 1037 20.38 -8.29 30.97
N TYR A 1038 19.36 -7.65 30.40
CA TYR A 1038 18.41 -8.32 29.47
C TYR A 1038 17.85 -9.65 30.00
N SER A 1039 17.27 -9.63 31.21
CA SER A 1039 16.69 -10.79 31.92
C SER A 1039 17.70 -11.80 32.49
N TYR A 1040 19.00 -11.58 32.32
CA TYR A 1040 20.05 -12.33 33.01
C TYR A 1040 20.42 -11.68 34.34
N GLN A 1041 20.53 -12.48 35.40
CA GLN A 1041 21.01 -12.00 36.70
C GLN A 1041 22.53 -11.88 36.66
N VAL A 1042 23.02 -10.64 36.73
CA VAL A 1042 24.45 -10.36 36.65
C VAL A 1042 25.14 -10.83 37.92
N THR A 1043 26.12 -11.72 37.80
CA THR A 1043 26.89 -12.20 38.95
C THR A 1043 28.03 -11.24 39.29
N SER A 1044 28.61 -10.60 38.27
CA SER A 1044 29.81 -9.77 38.36
C SER A 1044 29.75 -8.53 37.44
N PRO A 1045 29.23 -7.39 37.94
CA PRO A 1045 29.09 -6.16 37.16
C PRO A 1045 30.38 -5.64 36.54
N GLU A 1046 31.50 -5.70 37.26
CA GLU A 1046 32.80 -5.20 36.78
C GLU A 1046 33.37 -6.07 35.66
N GLU A 1047 33.23 -7.40 35.76
CA GLU A 1047 33.72 -8.32 34.73
C GLU A 1047 32.94 -8.17 33.43
N ILE A 1048 31.61 -8.06 33.49
CA ILE A 1048 30.78 -7.81 32.30
C ILE A 1048 31.17 -6.48 31.65
N LYS A 1049 31.36 -5.40 32.43
CA LYS A 1049 31.78 -4.10 31.88
C LYS A 1049 33.12 -4.19 31.15
N ASN A 1050 34.12 -4.83 31.76
CA ASN A 1050 35.43 -5.01 31.14
C ASN A 1050 35.34 -5.87 29.86
N GLN A 1051 34.59 -6.98 29.90
CA GLN A 1051 34.36 -7.83 28.73
C GLN A 1051 33.64 -7.10 27.59
N LEU A 1052 32.67 -6.24 27.89
CA LEU A 1052 32.01 -5.39 26.90
C LEU A 1052 33.03 -4.42 26.25
N ILE A 1053 33.90 -3.79 27.05
CA ILE A 1053 34.98 -2.92 26.53
C ILE A 1053 35.90 -3.71 25.60
N ASP A 1054 36.38 -4.88 26.02
CA ASP A 1054 37.25 -5.74 25.22
C ASP A 1054 36.58 -6.15 23.89
N ASN A 1055 35.30 -6.51 23.93
CA ASN A 1055 34.52 -6.86 22.74
C ASN A 1055 34.35 -5.68 21.77
N MET A 1056 34.15 -4.47 22.30
CA MET A 1056 34.04 -3.25 21.49
C MET A 1056 35.37 -2.90 20.82
N GLU A 1057 36.49 -3.02 21.53
CA GLU A 1057 37.84 -2.84 20.98
C GLU A 1057 38.16 -3.89 19.92
N LYS A 1058 37.82 -5.16 20.20
CA LYS A 1058 37.96 -6.27 19.25
C LYS A 1058 37.19 -6.00 17.96
N LEU A 1059 35.91 -5.61 18.06
CA LEU A 1059 35.10 -5.28 16.90
C LEU A 1059 35.69 -4.10 16.12
N ASN A 1060 36.15 -3.04 16.81
CA ASN A 1060 36.79 -1.89 16.16
C ASN A 1060 38.04 -2.30 15.35
N GLY A 1061 38.88 -3.17 15.93
CA GLY A 1061 40.07 -3.70 15.27
C GLY A 1061 39.76 -4.58 14.06
N ILE A 1062 38.59 -5.23 14.03
CA ILE A 1062 38.11 -6.02 12.90
C ILE A 1062 37.52 -5.12 11.81
N SER A 1063 36.67 -4.14 12.19
CA SER A 1063 35.97 -3.25 11.26
C SER A 1063 36.90 -2.52 10.28
N THR A 1064 38.12 -2.19 10.71
CA THR A 1064 39.14 -1.54 9.88
C THR A 1064 39.85 -2.47 8.89
N LYS A 1065 39.67 -3.79 9.00
CA LYS A 1065 40.32 -4.81 8.17
C LYS A 1065 39.36 -5.51 7.19
N LEU A 1066 38.06 -5.29 7.36
CA LEU A 1066 37.02 -5.84 6.48
C LEU A 1066 37.28 -5.41 5.03
N ASN A 1067 37.25 -6.37 4.11
CA ASN A 1067 37.65 -6.14 2.71
C ASN A 1067 36.86 -6.98 1.70
N HIS A 1068 35.88 -7.76 2.15
CA HIS A 1068 35.10 -8.63 1.27
C HIS A 1068 33.64 -8.72 1.72
N THR A 1069 32.73 -8.74 0.74
CA THR A 1069 31.30 -8.99 0.97
C THR A 1069 30.75 -9.78 -0.21
N ASN A 1070 29.86 -10.73 0.09
CA ASN A 1070 29.19 -11.50 -0.95
C ASN A 1070 28.17 -10.62 -1.67
N MET A 1071 28.03 -10.81 -2.98
CA MET A 1071 27.05 -10.04 -3.75
C MET A 1071 25.65 -10.62 -3.53
N ASN A 1072 24.72 -9.77 -3.09
CA ASN A 1072 23.32 -10.13 -2.97
C ASN A 1072 22.66 -10.11 -4.36
N ASP A 1073 22.38 -11.29 -4.91
CA ASP A 1073 21.53 -11.45 -6.09
C ASP A 1073 20.33 -12.32 -5.69
N MET A 1074 19.21 -11.66 -5.39
CA MET A 1074 18.00 -12.31 -4.88
C MET A 1074 17.53 -13.47 -5.77
N GLN A 1075 17.72 -13.41 -7.09
CA GLN A 1075 17.31 -14.53 -7.96
C GLN A 1075 18.22 -15.74 -7.78
N VAL A 1076 19.52 -15.51 -7.63
CA VAL A 1076 20.49 -16.57 -7.32
C VAL A 1076 20.19 -17.15 -5.95
N ASP A 1077 19.95 -16.32 -4.94
CA ASP A 1077 19.62 -16.76 -3.58
C ASP A 1077 18.32 -17.59 -3.56
N LEU A 1078 17.28 -17.18 -4.30
CA LEU A 1078 16.04 -17.95 -4.42
C LEU A 1078 16.24 -19.31 -5.10
N ILE A 1079 17.09 -19.38 -6.14
CA ILE A 1079 17.43 -20.64 -6.81
C ILE A 1079 18.15 -21.59 -5.85
N ILE A 1080 19.12 -21.06 -5.08
CA ILE A 1080 19.86 -21.82 -4.08
C ILE A 1080 18.89 -22.31 -3.01
N ASP A 1081 18.11 -21.41 -2.40
CA ASP A 1081 17.16 -21.72 -1.34
C ASP A 1081 16.15 -22.81 -1.73
N GLU A 1082 15.62 -22.76 -2.95
CA GLU A 1082 14.67 -23.76 -3.46
C GLU A 1082 15.30 -25.16 -3.54
N GLU A 1083 16.46 -25.29 -4.19
CA GLU A 1083 17.08 -26.60 -4.42
C GLU A 1083 17.77 -27.16 -3.16
N VAL A 1084 18.33 -26.29 -2.32
CA VAL A 1084 18.92 -26.67 -1.01
C VAL A 1084 17.83 -27.18 -0.07
N ARG A 1085 16.67 -26.52 -0.01
CA ARG A 1085 15.51 -26.99 0.76
C ARG A 1085 15.05 -28.37 0.30
N ARG A 1086 15.04 -28.64 -1.01
CA ARG A 1086 14.66 -29.96 -1.55
C ARG A 1086 15.65 -31.05 -1.13
N PHE A 1087 16.95 -30.74 -1.10
CA PHE A 1087 17.98 -31.66 -0.58
C PHE A 1087 17.78 -32.01 0.91
N PHE A 1088 17.60 -31.00 1.76
CA PHE A 1088 17.44 -31.23 3.20
C PHE A 1088 16.14 -31.96 3.54
N ASN A 1089 15.08 -31.79 2.74
CA ASN A 1089 13.86 -32.58 2.81
C ASN A 1089 13.97 -33.99 2.18
N GLY A 1090 15.15 -34.39 1.71
CA GLY A 1090 15.41 -35.73 1.17
C GLY A 1090 14.84 -36.01 -0.22
N LEU A 1091 14.49 -34.95 -0.98
CA LEU A 1091 13.90 -35.08 -2.31
C LEU A 1091 14.94 -35.27 -3.42
N GLN A 1092 16.21 -34.91 -3.17
CA GLN A 1092 17.33 -34.95 -4.11
C GLN A 1092 18.64 -35.31 -3.39
N SER A 1093 19.61 -35.85 -4.14
CA SER A 1093 21.00 -36.02 -3.68
C SER A 1093 21.77 -34.68 -3.70
N PRO A 1094 22.87 -34.53 -2.93
CA PRO A 1094 23.62 -33.27 -2.92
C PRO A 1094 24.26 -32.98 -4.28
N GLU A 1095 24.65 -34.01 -5.03
CA GLU A 1095 25.16 -33.88 -6.41
C GLU A 1095 24.06 -33.37 -7.37
N GLU A 1096 22.85 -33.94 -7.32
CA GLU A 1096 21.72 -33.47 -8.15
C GLU A 1096 21.32 -32.03 -7.82
N THR A 1097 21.33 -31.66 -6.53
CA THR A 1097 21.05 -30.29 -6.07
C THR A 1097 22.10 -29.32 -6.59
N ALA A 1098 23.38 -29.66 -6.45
CA ALA A 1098 24.49 -28.86 -6.96
C ALA A 1098 24.43 -28.62 -8.48
N GLU A 1099 24.16 -29.68 -9.26
CA GLU A 1099 23.96 -29.58 -10.72
C GLU A 1099 22.72 -28.75 -11.08
N ALA A 1100 21.62 -28.91 -10.34
CA ALA A 1100 20.39 -28.16 -10.58
C ALA A 1100 20.58 -26.66 -10.34
N ILE A 1101 21.24 -26.28 -9.23
CA ILE A 1101 21.57 -24.89 -8.91
C ILE A 1101 22.48 -24.33 -10.01
N GLN A 1102 23.59 -25.01 -10.35
CA GLN A 1102 24.52 -24.53 -11.38
C GLN A 1102 23.79 -24.25 -12.71
N ARG A 1103 23.00 -25.21 -13.18
CA ARG A 1103 22.25 -25.07 -14.44
C ARG A 1103 21.25 -23.92 -14.39
N LYS A 1104 20.47 -23.80 -13.31
CA LYS A 1104 19.46 -22.73 -13.16
C LYS A 1104 20.11 -21.35 -13.09
N VAL A 1105 21.20 -21.21 -12.34
CA VAL A 1105 21.96 -19.95 -12.23
C VAL A 1105 22.57 -19.56 -13.57
N GLU A 1106 23.26 -20.48 -14.26
CA GLU A 1106 23.81 -20.20 -15.60
C GLU A 1106 22.73 -19.85 -16.63
N MET A 1107 21.53 -20.45 -16.52
CA MET A 1107 20.40 -20.11 -17.38
C MET A 1107 19.91 -18.67 -17.10
N TYR A 1108 19.80 -18.29 -15.82
CA TYR A 1108 19.44 -16.93 -15.41
C TYR A 1108 20.44 -15.85 -15.87
N PHE A 1109 21.73 -16.18 -16.03
CA PHE A 1109 22.70 -15.24 -16.62
C PHE A 1109 22.68 -15.20 -18.16
N LYS A 1110 22.08 -16.19 -18.82
CA LYS A 1110 21.91 -16.22 -20.29
C LYS A 1110 20.67 -15.48 -20.77
N GLU A 1111 19.65 -15.38 -19.93
CA GLU A 1111 18.42 -14.61 -20.14
C GLU A 1111 18.65 -13.11 -19.88
#